data_AF-G1NNB0-F1
#
_entry.id   AF-G1NNB0-F1
#
_cell.length_a   1.000
_cell.length_b   1.000
_cell.length_c   1.000
_cell.angle_alpha   90.00
_cell.angle_beta   90.00
_cell.angle_gamma   90.00
#
_symmetry.space_group_name_H-M   'P 1'
#
loop_
_entity.id
_entity.type
_entity.pdbx_description
1 polymer ?
#
loop_
_entity_poly.entity_id
_entity_poly.type
_entity_poly.pdbx_seq_one_letter_code
_entity_poly.pdbx_strand_id
1 'polypeptide(L)'
;VPSAGCIAAARRRRPLARPQADYLPLDVSNDRQPSWRRESSDSENEDESDMNNLHFVPKMRTLRQRMAEHMVPVGDESSEDEAETKWEEQQIKKAVKLPQETYSDASLCKPQPAKPTFGPCVSLPPVNLETIKKQLAERIASLQDVHRAHQREYGKYMEDIESSKITVQELEKSSDAAMNYKFYRGMKTYVENLVNCFNEKLKYIDELESAVHALLQQQATSVLKRRQDDLKMESAYMQHLTAGNGKPTNDGLESDERMKLLKHRRACRRQLRARSQKAAHHEGMSSDDELCVTELAEFQKSKDNILEESRKIFEDVHADFCDIRKILLKFQEWKEKFPDSYCDAYISFCLPKLLNPLIRVQLINWSPFEQNSADLEEMPWFRAVKEFSDVKKSSESKRDGDPDEEVLPRVIERTILPKITAFVKSVWDPLSTSQTENLIRLCNNVFEKQVLSRSECSQAKQDLINMVVLRMKKSVEEDVFIPVYPKSAVEDKSSPCSQFQERRFWSAVKLLSNVLLWDGIVQEDTVRDLGLSKLLNRYLLLNLFNTPPGPENIEKCKEVVARFPERWFQNLGSGSTLPELLNFCQHLLQCARTLHRNNHSDETEEVILLLVKVKALCIAEELIEEYKLEHLRSLIRK
;
A
#
# COMPACT_ATOMS: atom_id res chain seq x y z
N VAL A 1 40.05 -8.88 -14.46
CA VAL A 1 40.87 -7.76 -13.90
C VAL A 1 41.92 -7.39 -14.94
N PRO A 2 42.01 -6.12 -15.39
CA PRO A 2 42.97 -5.74 -16.43
C PRO A 2 44.41 -5.90 -15.95
N SER A 3 45.31 -6.38 -16.81
CA SER A 3 46.72 -6.56 -16.47
C SER A 3 47.40 -5.22 -16.19
N ALA A 4 48.45 -5.24 -15.36
CA ALA A 4 49.21 -4.04 -14.98
C ALA A 4 49.74 -3.27 -16.21
N GLY A 5 50.05 -3.98 -17.31
CA GLY A 5 50.46 -3.39 -18.59
C GLY A 5 49.35 -2.56 -19.25
N CYS A 6 48.10 -3.02 -19.21
CA CYS A 6 46.95 -2.28 -19.75
C CYS A 6 46.68 -0.98 -18.96
N ILE A 7 46.87 -1.02 -17.64
CA ILE A 7 46.70 0.15 -16.76
C ILE A 7 47.82 1.18 -17.00
N ALA A 8 49.06 0.71 -17.20
CA ALA A 8 50.20 1.57 -17.52
C ALA A 8 50.05 2.23 -18.90
N ALA A 9 49.58 1.50 -19.90
CA ALA A 9 49.32 2.02 -21.24
C ALA A 9 48.19 3.07 -21.24
N ALA A 10 47.12 2.84 -20.48
CA ALA A 10 46.01 3.79 -20.33
C ALA A 10 46.44 5.08 -19.59
N ARG A 11 47.32 4.97 -18.58
CA ARG A 11 47.88 6.13 -17.87
C ARG A 11 48.78 6.98 -18.75
N ARG A 12 49.56 6.37 -19.66
CA ARG A 12 50.41 7.09 -20.61
C ARG A 12 49.63 7.82 -21.71
N ARG A 13 48.41 7.38 -22.03
CA ARG A 13 47.54 8.02 -23.04
C ARG A 13 46.72 9.21 -22.50
N ARG A 14 46.55 9.34 -21.18
CA ARG A 14 45.77 10.42 -20.55
C ARG A 14 46.32 11.86 -20.74
N PRO A 15 47.64 12.11 -20.78
CA PRO A 15 48.16 13.47 -20.96
C PRO A 15 48.10 13.96 -22.42
N LEU A 16 48.05 13.06 -23.40
CA LEU A 16 48.07 13.37 -24.84
C LEU A 16 46.68 13.74 -25.40
N ALA A 17 45.62 13.67 -24.58
CA ALA A 17 44.22 13.84 -25.00
C ALA A 17 43.54 15.08 -24.40
N ARG A 18 44.29 16.06 -23.86
CA ARG A 18 43.73 17.35 -23.43
C ARG A 18 44.13 18.46 -24.40
N PRO A 19 43.17 19.11 -25.10
CA PRO A 19 43.44 20.37 -25.78
C PRO A 19 43.65 21.49 -24.75
N GLN A 20 44.64 22.33 -25.01
CA GLN A 20 44.89 23.63 -24.36
C GLN A 20 43.65 24.52 -24.47
N ALA A 21 43.20 25.11 -23.35
CA ALA A 21 42.38 26.32 -23.36
C ALA A 21 42.75 27.17 -22.14
N ASP A 22 43.03 28.42 -22.44
CA ASP A 22 43.76 29.42 -21.66
C ASP A 22 43.03 30.02 -20.46
N TYR A 23 43.88 30.63 -19.64
CA TYR A 23 43.72 31.43 -18.43
C TYR A 23 42.87 32.71 -18.61
N LEU A 24 42.08 33.10 -17.60
CA LEU A 24 41.67 34.50 -17.32
C LEU A 24 41.37 34.68 -15.80
N PRO A 25 41.63 35.86 -15.20
CA PRO A 25 42.01 36.05 -13.79
C PRO A 25 40.90 36.65 -12.90
N LEU A 26 41.08 36.54 -11.58
CA LEU A 26 40.23 37.14 -10.55
C LEU A 26 40.73 38.55 -10.19
N ASP A 27 39.84 39.55 -10.23
CA ASP A 27 40.00 40.78 -9.45
C ASP A 27 38.63 41.30 -8.95
N VAL A 28 38.68 41.95 -7.79
CA VAL A 28 37.57 42.27 -6.87
C VAL A 28 37.17 43.74 -7.02
N SER A 29 35.86 44.08 -6.94
CA SER A 29 35.37 45.38 -6.40
C SER A 29 33.84 45.41 -6.15
N ASN A 30 33.48 46.03 -5.02
CA ASN A 30 32.18 46.54 -4.51
C ASN A 30 31.18 47.02 -5.61
N ASP A 31 29.84 47.08 -5.42
CA ASP A 31 29.10 47.67 -4.30
C ASP A 31 27.57 47.41 -4.43
N ARG A 32 26.85 47.49 -3.30
CA ARG A 32 25.42 47.90 -3.09
C ARG A 32 24.23 46.92 -3.24
N GLN A 33 23.70 46.58 -2.05
CA GLN A 33 22.30 46.37 -1.62
C GLN A 33 21.30 47.50 -2.03
N PRO A 34 19.96 47.49 -1.71
CA PRO A 34 19.18 46.72 -0.71
C PRO A 34 17.81 46.16 -1.26
N SER A 35 16.97 45.37 -0.57
CA SER A 35 15.97 45.83 0.45
C SER A 35 14.73 44.90 0.42
N TRP A 36 14.49 44.01 1.40
CA TRP A 36 13.57 44.14 2.56
C TRP A 36 12.16 43.49 2.45
N ARG A 37 11.83 42.72 3.50
CA ARG A 37 10.52 42.54 4.22
C ARG A 37 9.45 41.57 3.68
N ARG A 38 8.66 40.86 4.51
CA ARG A 38 8.71 40.49 5.96
C ARG A 38 7.45 39.66 6.31
N GLU A 39 7.64 38.73 7.25
CA GLU A 39 6.82 38.40 8.45
C GLU A 39 5.28 38.22 8.34
N SER A 40 4.78 37.09 8.86
CA SER A 40 4.23 37.05 10.22
C SER A 40 4.27 35.63 10.81
N SER A 41 4.60 35.60 12.09
CA SER A 41 4.82 34.47 13.00
C SER A 41 3.53 33.98 13.66
N ASP A 42 3.60 32.82 14.31
CA ASP A 42 3.26 32.72 15.74
C ASP A 42 4.11 31.64 16.43
N SER A 43 4.58 31.98 17.62
CA SER A 43 5.66 31.33 18.38
C SER A 43 5.12 30.79 19.70
N GLU A 44 5.67 29.66 20.16
CA GLU A 44 5.79 29.37 21.59
C GLU A 44 7.24 28.90 21.86
N ASN A 45 7.92 29.65 22.72
CA ASN A 45 9.30 29.45 23.18
C ASN A 45 9.29 28.65 24.49
N GLU A 46 10.35 27.88 24.72
CA GLU A 46 11.05 27.84 26.02
C GLU A 46 12.51 27.37 25.83
N ASP A 47 13.42 28.32 26.11
CA ASP A 47 14.81 28.26 26.61
C ASP A 47 15.83 27.20 26.13
N GLU A 48 16.78 27.65 25.29
CA GLU A 48 18.13 27.09 25.20
C GLU A 48 19.17 28.08 25.77
N SER A 49 19.97 27.59 26.71
CA SER A 49 21.18 28.24 27.23
C SER A 49 22.43 27.60 26.62
N ASP A 50 23.32 28.45 26.09
CA ASP A 50 24.75 28.27 25.83
C ASP A 50 25.35 26.85 25.94
N MET A 51 25.69 26.25 24.80
CA MET A 51 26.69 25.18 24.75
C MET A 51 27.80 25.48 23.75
N ASN A 52 28.94 25.85 24.33
CA ASN A 52 30.25 25.90 23.70
C ASN A 52 30.57 24.61 22.93
N ASN A 53 31.14 24.80 21.74
CA ASN A 53 31.87 23.81 20.96
C ASN A 53 32.94 23.09 21.80
N LEU A 54 32.69 21.83 22.16
CA LEU A 54 33.71 20.91 22.67
C LEU A 54 33.79 19.67 21.77
N HIS A 55 34.71 19.73 20.82
CA HIS A 55 35.09 18.63 19.95
C HIS A 55 36.00 17.66 20.74
N PHE A 56 35.41 16.69 21.45
CA PHE A 56 36.16 15.55 21.99
C PHE A 56 36.31 14.50 20.89
N VAL A 57 37.53 14.34 20.36
CA VAL A 57 38.18 13.16 19.73
C VAL A 57 39.30 13.67 18.80
N PRO A 58 40.59 13.36 19.07
CA PRO A 58 41.69 13.68 18.16
C PRO A 58 41.58 12.88 16.85
N LYS A 59 41.47 13.57 15.71
CA LYS A 59 41.55 12.93 14.39
C LYS A 59 42.97 12.38 14.18
N MET A 60 43.08 11.08 13.92
CA MET A 60 44.36 10.44 13.59
C MET A 60 44.92 11.02 12.28
N ARG A 61 46.10 11.64 12.36
CA ARG A 61 46.82 12.18 11.20
C ARG A 61 47.42 11.04 10.39
N THR A 62 47.31 11.12 9.07
CA THR A 62 47.88 10.10 8.17
C THR A 62 49.40 10.24 8.08
N LEU A 63 50.10 9.13 7.86
CA LEU A 63 51.57 9.08 7.73
C LEU A 63 52.10 10.08 6.66
N ARG A 64 51.32 10.31 5.61
CA ARG A 64 51.66 11.21 4.51
C ARG A 64 51.69 12.70 4.93
N GLN A 65 50.89 13.09 5.91
CA GLN A 65 50.91 14.45 6.47
C GLN A 65 52.15 14.69 7.35
N ARG A 66 52.59 13.67 8.12
CA ARG A 66 53.81 13.76 8.93
C ARG A 66 55.09 13.81 8.09
N MET A 67 55.11 13.11 6.96
CA MET A 67 56.27 13.12 6.06
C MET A 67 56.42 14.45 5.30
N ALA A 68 55.34 15.21 5.09
CA ALA A 68 55.37 16.48 4.35
C ALA A 68 55.88 17.66 5.20
N GLU A 69 55.63 17.65 6.51
CA GLU A 69 56.10 18.69 7.44
C GLU A 69 57.62 18.62 7.69
N HIS A 70 58.22 17.43 7.56
CA HIS A 70 59.64 17.20 7.82
C HIS A 70 60.56 17.47 6.60
N MET A 71 60.00 17.89 5.46
CA MET A 71 60.72 18.12 4.19
C MET A 71 60.72 19.59 3.74
N VAL A 72 60.46 20.55 4.63
CA VAL A 72 60.56 21.98 4.30
C VAL A 72 62.02 22.43 4.40
N PRO A 73 62.65 22.95 3.33
CA PRO A 73 63.99 23.51 3.42
C PRO A 73 63.90 24.92 4.03
N VAL A 74 64.41 25.09 5.25
CA VAL A 74 64.66 26.41 5.83
C VAL A 74 66.06 26.83 5.36
N GLY A 75 66.15 28.00 4.75
CA GLY A 75 67.39 28.54 4.21
C GLY A 75 68.35 29.04 5.29
N ASP A 76 69.62 28.70 5.07
CA ASP A 76 70.82 29.51 5.27
C ASP A 76 71.14 29.99 6.70
N GLU A 77 71.70 29.11 7.53
CA GLU A 77 72.88 29.43 8.35
C GLU A 77 73.81 28.20 8.48
N SER A 78 75.10 28.48 8.29
CA SER A 78 76.19 27.54 8.03
C SER A 78 76.79 26.93 9.32
N SER A 79 76.87 25.59 9.39
CA SER A 79 78.07 24.77 9.72
C SER A 79 77.80 23.46 10.47
N GLU A 80 76.58 23.19 10.97
CA GLU A 80 76.25 21.92 11.64
C GLU A 80 75.70 20.84 10.69
N ASP A 81 75.10 21.24 9.57
CA ASP A 81 74.45 20.35 8.59
C ASP A 81 75.41 19.42 7.83
N GLU A 82 76.69 19.79 7.71
CA GLU A 82 77.71 18.95 7.04
C GLU A 82 78.13 17.73 7.90
N ALA A 83 78.02 17.83 9.23
CA ALA A 83 78.42 16.74 10.12
C ALA A 83 77.35 15.64 10.17
N GLU A 84 76.07 16.05 10.16
CA GLU A 84 74.92 15.16 10.18
C GLU A 84 74.75 14.43 8.83
N THR A 85 74.90 15.14 7.71
CA THR A 85 74.91 14.51 6.37
C THR A 85 76.08 13.53 6.18
N LYS A 86 77.29 13.84 6.70
CA LYS A 86 78.42 12.89 6.67
C LYS A 86 78.19 11.67 7.55
N TRP A 87 77.47 11.81 8.67
CA TRP A 87 77.09 10.70 9.53
C TRP A 87 76.02 9.81 8.88
N GLU A 88 74.99 10.41 8.26
CA GLU A 88 73.96 9.69 7.51
C GLU A 88 74.55 8.92 6.31
N GLU A 89 75.44 9.55 5.53
CA GLU A 89 76.13 8.85 4.44
C GLU A 89 76.97 7.66 4.93
N GLN A 90 77.55 7.76 6.13
CA GLN A 90 78.31 6.66 6.73
C GLN A 90 77.41 5.50 7.19
N GLN A 91 76.19 5.78 7.66
CA GLN A 91 75.20 4.75 7.99
C GLN A 91 74.67 4.07 6.73
N ILE A 92 74.38 4.83 5.66
CA ILE A 92 73.94 4.29 4.38
C ILE A 92 75.04 3.44 3.73
N LYS A 93 76.32 3.88 3.78
CA LYS A 93 77.47 3.08 3.31
C LYS A 93 77.70 1.79 4.12
N LYS A 94 77.29 1.75 5.39
CA LYS A 94 77.29 0.51 6.20
C LYS A 94 76.14 -0.43 5.82
N ALA A 95 74.95 0.10 5.52
CA ALA A 95 73.78 -0.69 5.14
C ALA A 95 73.86 -1.26 3.71
N VAL A 96 74.53 -0.58 2.77
CA VAL A 96 74.68 -1.01 1.37
C VAL A 96 75.75 -2.11 1.19
N LYS A 97 76.57 -2.39 2.20
CA LYS A 97 77.59 -3.46 2.18
C LYS A 97 77.11 -4.80 2.77
N LEU A 98 75.85 -5.19 2.54
CA LEU A 98 75.38 -6.56 2.77
C LEU A 98 75.16 -7.29 1.43
N PRO A 99 75.93 -8.34 1.10
CA PRO A 99 75.71 -9.14 -0.09
C PRO A 99 74.50 -10.06 0.08
N GLN A 100 73.71 -10.14 -0.99
CA GLN A 100 72.64 -11.08 -1.26
C GLN A 100 73.05 -12.53 -0.95
N GLU A 101 72.39 -13.17 0.02
CA GLU A 101 72.60 -14.58 0.36
C GLU A 101 72.13 -15.49 -0.79
N THR A 102 73.04 -16.31 -1.31
CA THR A 102 72.69 -17.53 -2.03
C THR A 102 73.23 -18.69 -1.20
N TYR A 103 72.33 -19.59 -0.79
CA TYR A 103 72.65 -20.82 -0.06
C TYR A 103 73.62 -21.69 -0.87
N SER A 104 74.75 -22.05 -0.27
CA SER A 104 75.49 -23.28 -0.56
C SER A 104 76.36 -23.65 0.63
N ASP A 105 76.12 -24.87 1.09
CA ASP A 105 76.85 -25.61 2.10
C ASP A 105 78.26 -25.95 1.58
N ALA A 106 79.30 -25.46 2.27
CA ALA A 106 80.67 -25.96 2.16
C ALA A 106 81.54 -25.35 3.26
N SER A 107 82.13 -26.21 4.07
CA SER A 107 83.33 -25.94 4.85
C SER A 107 84.38 -25.21 4.02
N LEU A 108 84.91 -24.08 4.50
CA LEU A 108 86.29 -23.62 4.29
C LEU A 108 86.56 -22.32 5.06
N CYS A 109 87.68 -22.32 5.78
CA CYS A 109 88.27 -21.19 6.50
C CYS A 109 88.17 -19.86 5.76
N LYS A 110 87.71 -18.80 6.44
CA LYS A 110 88.02 -17.42 6.03
C LYS A 110 89.36 -16.96 6.63
N PRO A 111 90.09 -16.08 5.93
CA PRO A 111 91.53 -15.89 6.09
C PRO A 111 91.86 -15.04 7.32
N GLN A 112 92.96 -15.39 7.98
CA GLN A 112 93.60 -14.52 8.97
C GLN A 112 94.01 -13.18 8.33
N PRO A 113 93.76 -12.04 8.98
CA PRO A 113 94.42 -10.80 8.59
C PRO A 113 95.92 -10.92 8.87
N ALA A 114 96.71 -10.43 7.93
CA ALA A 114 98.17 -10.44 7.98
C ALA A 114 98.71 -9.86 9.29
N LYS A 115 99.77 -10.50 9.78
CA LYS A 115 100.54 -10.16 10.97
C LYS A 115 100.91 -8.66 10.99
N PRO A 116 100.65 -7.92 12.07
CA PRO A 116 101.35 -6.67 12.34
C PRO A 116 102.82 -7.02 12.66
N THR A 117 103.75 -6.39 11.94
CA THR A 117 105.17 -6.43 12.28
C THR A 117 105.36 -5.74 13.63
N PHE A 118 105.69 -6.51 14.67
CA PHE A 118 106.00 -5.96 15.99
C PHE A 118 107.32 -5.19 15.95
N GLY A 119 107.24 -3.87 16.13
CA GLY A 119 108.37 -3.04 16.56
C GLY A 119 108.66 -3.21 18.07
N PRO A 120 109.82 -2.74 18.56
CA PRO A 120 110.36 -3.16 19.86
C PRO A 120 109.52 -2.71 21.06
N CYS A 121 109.35 -3.66 21.98
CA CYS A 121 109.04 -3.57 23.41
C CYS A 121 108.93 -2.14 24.00
N VAL A 122 107.70 -1.70 24.25
CA VAL A 122 107.40 -0.70 25.28
C VAL A 122 106.89 -1.48 26.49
N SER A 123 107.59 -1.31 27.62
CA SER A 123 107.33 -1.94 28.90
C SER A 123 105.86 -1.82 29.33
N LEU A 124 105.20 -2.96 29.57
CA LEU A 124 103.93 -3.00 30.30
C LEU A 124 104.20 -2.57 31.77
N PRO A 125 103.36 -1.73 32.39
CA PRO A 125 103.51 -1.39 33.79
C PRO A 125 103.28 -2.65 34.66
N PRO A 126 103.83 -2.72 35.88
CA PRO A 126 103.69 -3.89 36.72
C PRO A 126 102.21 -4.10 37.10
N VAL A 127 101.65 -5.25 36.74
CA VAL A 127 100.28 -5.63 37.10
C VAL A 127 100.28 -6.14 38.54
N ASN A 128 99.53 -5.43 39.40
CA ASN A 128 99.32 -5.80 40.79
C ASN A 128 98.16 -6.82 40.89
N LEU A 129 98.25 -7.82 41.77
CA LEU A 129 97.21 -8.85 41.99
C LEU A 129 95.85 -8.22 42.36
N GLU A 130 95.89 -7.09 43.06
CA GLU A 130 94.74 -6.22 43.34
C GLU A 130 94.03 -5.74 42.06
N THR A 131 94.78 -5.43 41.00
CA THR A 131 94.25 -4.96 39.71
C THR A 131 93.52 -6.09 38.97
N ILE A 132 94.02 -7.32 39.01
CA ILE A 132 93.37 -8.50 38.40
C ILE A 132 92.09 -8.86 39.17
N LYS A 133 92.14 -8.84 40.51
CA LYS A 133 90.97 -9.08 41.36
C LYS A 133 89.89 -8.03 41.12
N LYS A 134 90.28 -6.76 40.95
CA LYS A 134 89.38 -5.67 40.58
C LYS A 134 88.76 -5.89 39.19
N GLN A 135 89.56 -6.25 38.18
CA GLN A 135 89.05 -6.55 36.83
C GLN A 135 88.08 -7.74 36.81
N LEU A 136 88.34 -8.80 37.59
CA LEU A 136 87.43 -9.93 37.71
C LEU A 136 86.14 -9.54 38.44
N ALA A 137 86.21 -8.76 39.50
CA ALA A 137 85.05 -8.25 40.21
C ALA A 137 84.20 -7.34 39.32
N GLU A 138 84.83 -6.45 38.55
CA GLU A 138 84.17 -5.60 37.54
C GLU A 138 83.49 -6.43 36.45
N ARG A 139 84.13 -7.51 35.98
CA ARG A 139 83.56 -8.39 34.96
C ARG A 139 82.40 -9.24 35.48
N ILE A 140 82.46 -9.70 36.73
CA ILE A 140 81.35 -10.39 37.39
C ILE A 140 80.18 -9.43 37.60
N ALA A 141 80.43 -8.20 38.05
CA ALA A 141 79.41 -7.17 38.20
C ALA A 141 78.74 -6.86 36.85
N SER A 142 79.53 -6.69 35.79
CA SER A 142 79.03 -6.50 34.42
C SER A 142 78.17 -7.66 33.95
N LEU A 143 78.58 -8.92 34.19
CA LEU A 143 77.78 -10.09 33.82
C LEU A 143 76.48 -10.20 34.63
N GLN A 144 76.51 -9.85 35.91
CA GLN A 144 75.31 -9.80 36.75
C GLN A 144 74.34 -8.72 36.28
N ASP A 145 74.85 -7.57 35.84
CA ASP A 145 74.04 -6.49 35.26
C ASP A 145 73.41 -6.91 33.92
N VAL A 146 74.16 -7.59 33.06
CA VAL A 146 73.64 -8.17 31.81
C VAL A 146 72.59 -9.24 32.12
N HIS A 147 72.82 -10.12 33.09
CA HIS A 147 71.84 -11.13 33.48
C HIS A 147 70.55 -10.51 34.02
N ARG A 148 70.65 -9.48 34.87
CA ARG A 148 69.49 -8.70 35.35
C ARG A 148 68.80 -7.95 34.23
N ALA A 149 69.52 -7.52 33.20
CA ALA A 149 68.93 -6.92 32.00
C ALA A 149 68.14 -7.99 31.21
N HIS A 150 68.74 -9.14 30.91
CA HIS A 150 68.07 -10.23 30.21
C HIS A 150 66.86 -10.78 30.97
N GLN A 151 66.91 -10.88 32.29
CA GLN A 151 65.74 -11.30 33.09
C GLN A 151 64.58 -10.29 32.98
N ARG A 152 64.88 -8.98 32.98
CA ARG A 152 63.87 -7.94 32.77
C ARG A 152 63.31 -7.98 31.35
N GLU A 153 64.16 -8.19 30.35
CA GLU A 153 63.73 -8.36 28.95
C GLU A 153 62.86 -9.60 28.78
N TYR A 154 63.22 -10.72 29.42
CA TYR A 154 62.42 -11.94 29.40
C TYR A 154 61.04 -11.73 30.05
N GLY A 155 60.98 -11.04 31.20
CA GLY A 155 59.72 -10.67 31.82
C GLY A 155 58.84 -9.82 30.89
N LYS A 156 59.45 -8.83 30.23
CA LYS A 156 58.76 -8.01 29.22
C LYS A 156 58.25 -8.84 28.04
N TYR A 157 59.05 -9.77 27.50
CA TYR A 157 58.60 -10.64 26.42
C TYR A 157 57.43 -11.54 26.82
N MET A 158 57.40 -12.03 28.07
CA MET A 158 56.29 -12.82 28.58
C MET A 158 54.99 -11.99 28.67
N GLU A 159 55.08 -10.75 29.14
CA GLU A 159 53.94 -9.81 29.17
C GLU A 159 53.45 -9.47 27.76
N ASP A 160 54.38 -9.20 26.83
CA ASP A 160 54.06 -8.92 25.43
C ASP A 160 53.37 -10.11 24.75
N ILE A 161 53.81 -11.35 25.03
CA ILE A 161 53.18 -12.58 24.52
C ILE A 161 51.76 -12.72 25.05
N GLU A 162 51.52 -12.46 26.33
CA GLU A 162 50.19 -12.60 26.93
C GLU A 162 49.23 -11.51 26.41
N SER A 163 49.69 -10.26 26.33
CA SER A 163 48.96 -9.16 25.70
C SER A 163 48.59 -9.46 24.25
N SER A 164 49.54 -10.04 23.49
CA SER A 164 49.30 -10.46 22.10
C SER A 164 48.24 -11.56 22.00
N LYS A 165 48.25 -12.58 22.88
CA LYS A 165 47.22 -13.63 22.90
C LYS A 165 45.83 -13.08 23.18
N ILE A 166 45.69 -12.18 24.15
CA ILE A 166 44.40 -11.52 24.46
C ILE A 166 43.90 -10.74 23.23
N THR A 167 44.80 -9.99 22.61
CA THR A 167 44.49 -9.22 21.40
C THR A 167 44.03 -10.14 20.26
N VAL A 168 44.69 -11.29 20.05
CA VAL A 168 44.30 -12.27 19.03
C VAL A 168 42.90 -12.83 19.31
N GLN A 169 42.58 -13.20 20.56
CA GLN A 169 41.25 -13.69 20.92
C GLN A 169 40.15 -12.64 20.74
N GLU A 170 40.43 -11.36 21.03
CA GLU A 170 39.50 -10.26 20.76
C GLU A 170 39.28 -10.04 19.25
N LEU A 171 40.34 -10.13 18.46
CA LEU A 171 40.25 -10.03 17.00
C LEU A 171 39.50 -11.22 16.40
N GLU A 172 39.64 -12.43 16.93
CA GLU A 172 38.87 -13.60 16.47
C GLU A 172 37.37 -13.47 16.79
N LYS A 173 37.01 -12.91 17.97
CA LYS A 173 35.62 -12.54 18.27
C LYS A 173 35.07 -11.48 17.30
N SER A 174 35.92 -10.66 16.68
CA SER A 174 35.51 -9.68 15.66
C SER A 174 35.16 -10.29 14.29
N SER A 175 35.40 -11.60 14.08
CA SER A 175 35.04 -12.32 12.84
C SER A 175 33.55 -12.23 12.50
N ASP A 176 32.67 -12.22 13.51
CA ASP A 176 31.23 -12.08 13.33
C ASP A 176 30.86 -10.71 12.73
N ALA A 177 31.62 -9.66 13.05
CA ALA A 177 31.40 -8.34 12.48
C ALA A 177 31.65 -8.31 10.96
N ALA A 178 32.61 -9.08 10.45
CA ALA A 178 32.88 -9.17 9.02
C ALA A 178 31.75 -9.88 8.26
N MET A 179 31.17 -10.95 8.83
CA MET A 179 30.03 -11.65 8.25
C MET A 179 28.77 -10.78 8.26
N ASN A 180 28.51 -10.09 9.37
CA ASN A 180 27.38 -9.16 9.51
C ASN A 180 27.50 -8.01 8.50
N TYR A 181 28.70 -7.44 8.37
CA TYR A 181 28.98 -6.40 7.38
C TYR A 181 28.71 -6.88 5.94
N LYS A 182 29.15 -8.10 5.60
CA LYS A 182 28.90 -8.69 4.29
C LYS A 182 27.40 -8.87 4.02
N PHE A 183 26.65 -9.33 5.02
CA PHE A 183 25.20 -9.46 4.93
C PHE A 183 24.53 -8.10 4.68
N TYR A 184 24.78 -7.10 5.53
CA TYR A 184 24.14 -5.79 5.40
C TYR A 184 24.51 -5.08 4.10
N ARG A 185 25.76 -5.19 3.64
CA ARG A 185 26.16 -4.66 2.33
C ARG A 185 25.42 -5.37 1.19
N GLY A 186 25.28 -6.70 1.27
CA GLY A 186 24.53 -7.49 0.31
C GLY A 186 23.06 -7.10 0.27
N MET A 187 22.42 -7.03 1.43
CA MET A 187 21.01 -6.65 1.58
C MET A 187 20.76 -5.22 1.09
N LYS A 188 21.64 -4.27 1.44
CA LYS A 188 21.56 -2.89 0.93
C LYS A 188 21.60 -2.86 -0.59
N THR A 189 22.58 -3.54 -1.20
CA THR A 189 22.72 -3.59 -2.66
C THR A 189 21.48 -4.22 -3.31
N TYR A 190 20.96 -5.28 -2.71
CA TYR A 190 19.74 -5.93 -3.16
C TYR A 190 18.52 -5.00 -3.12
N VAL A 191 18.28 -4.32 -1.99
CA VAL A 191 17.16 -3.38 -1.83
C VAL A 191 17.31 -2.18 -2.78
N GLU A 192 18.52 -1.63 -2.94
CA GLU A 192 18.78 -0.55 -3.89
C GLU A 192 18.44 -0.96 -5.33
N ASN A 193 18.87 -2.15 -5.75
CA ASN A 193 18.53 -2.68 -7.08
C ASN A 193 17.03 -2.93 -7.25
N LEU A 194 16.38 -3.46 -6.21
CA LEU A 194 14.93 -3.71 -6.20
C LEU A 194 14.14 -2.41 -6.35
N VAL A 195 14.48 -1.39 -5.56
CA VAL A 195 13.82 -0.07 -5.61
C VAL A 195 14.08 0.62 -6.95
N ASN A 196 15.30 0.57 -7.49
CA ASN A 196 15.61 1.12 -8.80
C ASN A 196 14.79 0.44 -9.91
N CYS A 197 14.70 -0.89 -9.87
CA CYS A 197 13.86 -1.66 -10.79
C CYS A 197 12.39 -1.22 -10.68
N PHE A 198 11.84 -1.13 -9.47
CA PHE A 198 10.44 -0.74 -9.30
C PHE A 198 10.17 0.70 -9.74
N ASN A 199 11.09 1.64 -9.46
CA ASN A 199 10.95 3.02 -9.91
C ASN A 199 10.90 3.15 -11.45
N GLU A 200 11.68 2.34 -12.16
CA GLU A 200 11.62 2.29 -13.62
C GLU A 200 10.29 1.69 -14.12
N LYS A 201 9.82 0.61 -13.48
CA LYS A 201 8.60 -0.09 -13.89
C LYS A 201 7.30 0.62 -13.49
N LEU A 202 7.32 1.43 -12.44
CA LEU A 202 6.14 2.11 -11.89
C LEU A 202 5.36 2.91 -12.93
N LYS A 203 6.05 3.65 -13.81
CA LYS A 203 5.40 4.43 -14.86
C LYS A 203 4.54 3.56 -15.79
N TYR A 204 5.05 2.39 -16.20
CA TYR A 204 4.32 1.47 -17.06
C TYR A 204 3.12 0.84 -16.32
N ILE A 205 3.29 0.55 -15.02
CA ILE A 205 2.19 0.05 -14.17
C ILE A 205 1.08 1.10 -14.09
N ASP A 206 1.42 2.36 -13.82
CA ASP A 206 0.47 3.47 -13.73
C ASP A 206 -0.30 3.68 -15.05
N GLU A 207 0.40 3.62 -16.19
CA GLU A 207 -0.20 3.75 -17.52
C GLU A 207 -1.19 2.61 -17.82
N LEU A 208 -0.81 1.36 -17.54
CA LEU A 208 -1.66 0.19 -17.80
C LEU A 208 -2.84 0.13 -16.84
N GLU A 209 -2.66 0.43 -15.55
CA GLU A 209 -3.79 0.51 -14.61
C GLU A 209 -4.77 1.62 -14.99
N SER A 210 -4.26 2.78 -15.42
CA SER A 210 -5.09 3.87 -15.91
C SER A 210 -5.85 3.48 -17.17
N ALA A 211 -5.22 2.75 -18.09
CA ALA A 211 -5.85 2.25 -19.31
C ALA A 211 -6.99 1.26 -19.02
N VAL A 212 -6.77 0.27 -18.13
CA VAL A 212 -7.83 -0.67 -17.72
C VAL A 212 -8.96 0.07 -17.02
N HIS A 213 -8.63 0.98 -16.09
CA HIS A 213 -9.65 1.73 -15.37
C HIS A 213 -10.49 2.61 -16.30
N ALA A 214 -9.85 3.29 -17.26
CA ALA A 214 -10.54 4.09 -18.28
C ALA A 214 -11.46 3.24 -19.17
N LEU A 215 -11.01 2.04 -19.57
CA LEU A 215 -11.81 1.10 -20.35
C LEU A 215 -13.06 0.65 -19.59
N LEU A 216 -12.92 0.28 -18.31
CA LEU A 216 -14.04 -0.10 -17.45
C LEU A 216 -14.99 1.08 -17.16
N GLN A 217 -14.44 2.28 -16.94
CA GLN A 217 -15.22 3.49 -16.77
C GLN A 217 -16.00 3.85 -18.04
N GLN A 218 -15.40 3.72 -19.22
CA GLN A 218 -16.07 3.96 -20.50
C GLN A 218 -17.25 2.98 -20.69
N GLN A 219 -17.06 1.72 -20.35
CA GLN A 219 -18.13 0.72 -20.39
C GLN A 219 -19.28 1.10 -19.43
N ALA A 220 -18.97 1.40 -18.17
CA ALA A 220 -19.96 1.77 -17.17
C ALA A 220 -20.74 3.05 -17.55
N THR A 221 -20.03 4.07 -18.05
CA THR A 221 -20.64 5.33 -18.49
C THR A 221 -21.51 5.14 -19.74
N SER A 222 -21.14 4.27 -20.68
CA SER A 222 -21.97 3.93 -21.83
C SER A 222 -23.29 3.28 -21.42
N VAL A 223 -23.23 2.30 -20.50
CA VAL A 223 -24.42 1.61 -19.98
C VAL A 223 -25.34 2.59 -19.24
N LEU A 224 -24.78 3.45 -18.38
CA LEU A 224 -25.53 4.48 -17.65
C LEU A 224 -26.19 5.47 -18.60
N LYS A 225 -25.42 6.03 -19.55
CA LYS A 225 -25.92 7.01 -20.52
C LYS A 225 -27.05 6.42 -21.36
N ARG A 226 -26.88 5.19 -21.86
CA ARG A 226 -27.93 4.47 -22.59
C ARG A 226 -29.21 4.36 -21.75
N ARG A 227 -29.10 4.00 -20.47
CA ARG A 227 -30.26 3.87 -19.58
C ARG A 227 -30.97 5.21 -19.38
N GLN A 228 -30.23 6.30 -19.23
CA GLN A 228 -30.78 7.65 -19.10
C GLN A 228 -31.43 8.14 -20.41
N ASP A 229 -30.84 7.83 -21.56
CA ASP A 229 -31.38 8.18 -22.88
C ASP A 229 -32.65 7.37 -23.19
N ASP A 230 -32.64 6.06 -22.90
CA ASP A 230 -33.83 5.19 -22.98
C ASP A 230 -34.98 5.75 -22.12
N LEU A 231 -34.68 6.22 -20.90
CA LEU A 231 -35.64 6.82 -19.98
C LEU A 231 -36.22 8.13 -20.51
N LYS A 232 -35.36 9.05 -20.98
CA LYS A 232 -35.78 10.34 -21.55
C LYS A 232 -36.67 10.14 -22.77
N MET A 233 -36.28 9.22 -23.66
CA MET A 233 -37.03 8.88 -24.86
C MET A 233 -38.40 8.28 -24.52
N GLU A 234 -38.44 7.29 -23.61
CA GLU A 234 -39.71 6.68 -23.21
C GLU A 234 -40.63 7.68 -22.52
N SER A 235 -40.08 8.56 -21.66
CA SER A 235 -40.84 9.63 -21.02
C SER A 235 -41.43 10.61 -22.04
N ALA A 236 -40.63 11.09 -23.00
CA ALA A 236 -41.10 11.98 -24.06
C ALA A 236 -42.19 11.31 -24.93
N TYR A 237 -42.01 10.04 -25.26
CA TYR A 237 -43.01 9.26 -26.00
C TYR A 237 -44.34 9.17 -25.24
N MET A 238 -44.32 8.91 -23.92
CA MET A 238 -45.54 8.90 -23.11
C MET A 238 -46.20 10.28 -23.04
N GLN A 239 -45.41 11.36 -22.92
CA GLN A 239 -45.94 12.73 -22.94
C GLN A 239 -46.67 13.04 -24.25
N HIS A 240 -46.09 12.67 -25.40
CA HIS A 240 -46.73 12.83 -26.70
C HIS A 240 -48.05 12.06 -26.82
N LEU A 241 -48.09 10.81 -26.33
CA LEU A 241 -49.32 10.02 -26.31
C LEU A 241 -50.43 10.68 -25.46
N THR A 242 -50.07 11.27 -24.32
CA THR A 242 -51.04 11.93 -23.44
C THR A 242 -51.49 13.31 -23.94
N ALA A 243 -50.66 14.01 -24.71
CA ALA A 243 -50.94 15.39 -25.16
C ALA A 243 -51.85 15.47 -26.40
N GLY A 244 -52.17 14.35 -27.06
CA GLY A 244 -53.15 14.30 -28.16
C GLY A 244 -52.76 15.01 -29.46
N ASN A 245 -51.53 15.55 -29.59
CA ASN A 245 -51.09 16.23 -30.81
C ASN A 245 -50.68 15.21 -31.90
N GLY A 246 -51.62 14.91 -32.79
CA GLY A 246 -51.40 14.10 -33.97
C GLY A 246 -50.62 14.82 -35.07
N LYS A 247 -49.31 14.60 -35.12
CA LYS A 247 -48.56 14.34 -36.37
C LYS A 247 -47.11 13.98 -36.02
N PRO A 248 -46.60 12.82 -36.46
CA PRO A 248 -45.17 12.58 -36.41
C PRO A 248 -44.51 13.51 -37.43
N THR A 249 -43.68 14.44 -36.96
CA THR A 249 -42.61 15.02 -37.78
C THR A 249 -41.64 13.89 -38.20
N ASN A 250 -40.70 14.14 -39.11
CA ASN A 250 -39.70 13.14 -39.52
C ASN A 250 -38.96 12.49 -38.33
N ASP A 251 -38.90 13.19 -37.20
CA ASP A 251 -38.37 12.77 -35.88
C ASP A 251 -39.19 11.62 -35.21
N GLY A 252 -40.48 11.49 -35.55
CA GLY A 252 -41.36 10.46 -34.99
C GLY A 252 -41.05 9.03 -35.47
N LEU A 253 -40.58 8.88 -36.71
CA LEU A 253 -40.20 7.56 -37.26
C LEU A 253 -38.95 7.01 -36.56
N GLU A 254 -37.96 7.87 -36.30
CA GLU A 254 -36.74 7.50 -35.57
C GLU A 254 -37.05 7.17 -34.10
N SER A 255 -37.96 7.92 -33.46
CA SER A 255 -38.45 7.64 -32.10
C SER A 255 -39.15 6.27 -32.01
N ASP A 256 -39.98 5.91 -33.00
CA ASP A 256 -40.68 4.63 -33.05
C ASP A 256 -39.73 3.44 -33.24
N GLU A 257 -38.69 3.57 -34.09
CA GLU A 257 -37.66 2.53 -34.25
C GLU A 257 -36.87 2.29 -32.97
N ARG A 258 -36.44 3.37 -32.29
CA ARG A 258 -35.73 3.26 -31.02
C ARG A 258 -36.61 2.67 -29.91
N MET A 259 -37.91 3.00 -29.88
CA MET A 259 -38.88 2.39 -28.98
C MET A 259 -39.05 0.88 -29.24
N LYS A 260 -39.05 0.45 -30.50
CA LYS A 260 -39.06 -0.99 -30.85
C LYS A 260 -37.80 -1.69 -30.35
N LEU A 261 -36.63 -1.08 -30.53
CA LEU A 261 -35.36 -1.62 -30.04
C LEU A 261 -35.35 -1.78 -28.51
N LEU A 262 -35.84 -0.77 -27.78
CA LEU A 262 -36.00 -0.79 -26.32
C LEU A 262 -36.90 -1.96 -25.87
N LYS A 263 -38.07 -2.10 -26.49
CA LYS A 263 -39.01 -3.19 -26.21
C LYS A 263 -38.42 -4.56 -26.56
N HIS A 264 -37.66 -4.66 -27.65
CA HIS A 264 -36.98 -5.89 -28.05
C HIS A 264 -35.94 -6.33 -27.01
N ARG A 265 -35.06 -5.42 -26.56
CA ARG A 265 -34.10 -5.68 -25.47
C ARG A 265 -34.81 -6.21 -24.21
N ARG A 266 -35.91 -5.57 -23.81
CA ARG A 266 -36.71 -6.02 -22.65
C ARG A 266 -37.33 -7.41 -22.89
N ALA A 267 -37.80 -7.70 -24.09
CA ALA A 267 -38.33 -9.01 -24.44
C ALA A 267 -37.26 -10.12 -24.37
N CYS A 268 -36.06 -9.87 -24.91
CA CYS A 268 -34.93 -10.79 -24.80
C CYS A 268 -34.58 -11.08 -23.32
N ARG A 269 -34.54 -10.05 -22.47
CA ARG A 269 -34.32 -10.20 -21.02
C ARG A 269 -35.38 -11.06 -20.33
N ARG A 270 -36.65 -10.85 -20.67
CA ARG A 270 -37.75 -11.68 -20.15
C ARG A 270 -37.58 -13.14 -20.54
N GLN A 271 -37.19 -13.41 -21.78
CA GLN A 271 -36.98 -14.77 -22.27
C GLN A 271 -35.79 -15.46 -21.58
N LEU A 272 -34.67 -14.76 -21.38
CA LEU A 272 -33.52 -15.30 -20.66
C LEU A 272 -33.88 -15.65 -19.21
N ARG A 273 -34.62 -14.78 -18.50
CA ARG A 273 -35.04 -15.05 -17.12
C ARG A 273 -36.03 -16.20 -16.99
N ALA A 274 -36.98 -16.32 -17.93
CA ALA A 274 -37.93 -17.43 -17.93
C ALA A 274 -37.22 -18.80 -17.98
N ARG A 275 -36.04 -18.87 -18.61
CA ARG A 275 -35.20 -20.08 -18.63
C ARG A 275 -34.51 -20.36 -17.29
N SER A 276 -34.29 -19.35 -16.45
CA SER A 276 -33.56 -19.46 -15.18
C SER A 276 -34.46 -19.73 -13.96
N GLN A 277 -35.77 -19.93 -14.12
CA GLN A 277 -36.74 -20.26 -13.05
C GLN A 277 -36.71 -19.34 -11.80
N LYS A 278 -36.26 -18.08 -11.92
CA LYS A 278 -36.40 -17.10 -10.83
C LYS A 278 -37.86 -16.66 -10.74
N ALA A 279 -38.58 -17.10 -9.70
CA ALA A 279 -39.94 -16.66 -9.40
C ALA A 279 -39.94 -15.22 -8.84
N ALA A 280 -41.06 -14.50 -9.03
CA ALA A 280 -41.32 -13.12 -8.59
C ALA A 280 -40.36 -12.04 -9.13
N HIS A 281 -40.39 -11.79 -10.45
CA HIS A 281 -39.64 -10.68 -11.07
C HIS A 281 -40.57 -9.68 -11.77
N HIS A 282 -40.67 -8.47 -11.24
CA HIS A 282 -41.44 -7.39 -11.87
C HIS A 282 -40.67 -6.68 -13.00
N GLU A 283 -41.40 -6.21 -14.01
CA GLU A 283 -40.78 -5.39 -15.07
C GLU A 283 -40.23 -4.10 -14.44
N GLY A 284 -38.96 -3.78 -14.69
CA GLY A 284 -38.26 -2.66 -14.02
C GLY A 284 -37.17 -3.08 -13.03
N MET A 285 -37.16 -4.34 -12.55
CA MET A 285 -36.12 -4.84 -11.62
C MET A 285 -34.83 -5.32 -12.31
N SER A 286 -34.73 -5.19 -13.64
CA SER A 286 -33.55 -5.61 -14.41
C SER A 286 -32.33 -4.72 -14.14
N SER A 287 -31.10 -5.25 -14.16
CA SER A 287 -29.87 -4.44 -14.01
C SER A 287 -29.45 -3.73 -15.30
N ASP A 288 -29.93 -4.21 -16.44
CA ASP A 288 -29.64 -3.59 -17.75
C ASP A 288 -28.13 -3.47 -18.04
N ASP A 289 -27.34 -4.43 -17.55
CA ASP A 289 -25.87 -4.50 -17.69
C ASP A 289 -25.42 -5.00 -19.08
N GLU A 290 -26.36 -5.29 -19.98
CA GLU A 290 -26.09 -5.92 -21.28
C GLU A 290 -25.35 -4.99 -22.23
N LEU A 291 -24.42 -5.53 -23.03
CA LEU A 291 -23.75 -4.82 -24.12
C LEU A 291 -24.12 -5.47 -25.46
N CYS A 292 -24.00 -4.70 -26.54
CA CYS A 292 -24.10 -5.27 -27.89
C CYS A 292 -22.92 -6.24 -28.12
N VAL A 293 -23.13 -7.26 -28.97
CA VAL A 293 -22.09 -8.25 -29.31
C VAL A 293 -20.82 -7.58 -29.84
N THR A 294 -20.98 -6.54 -30.66
CA THR A 294 -19.85 -5.77 -31.22
C THR A 294 -19.09 -5.01 -30.13
N GLU A 295 -19.80 -4.31 -29.25
CA GLU A 295 -19.21 -3.57 -28.13
C GLU A 295 -18.47 -4.50 -27.17
N LEU A 296 -19.03 -5.69 -26.91
CA LEU A 296 -18.40 -6.71 -26.07
C LEU A 296 -17.10 -7.23 -26.71
N ALA A 297 -17.09 -7.47 -28.01
CA ALA A 297 -15.91 -7.93 -28.74
C ALA A 297 -14.81 -6.86 -28.76
N GLU A 298 -15.16 -5.59 -28.98
CA GLU A 298 -14.21 -4.47 -28.95
C GLU A 298 -13.64 -4.23 -27.55
N PHE A 299 -14.49 -4.29 -26.53
CA PHE A 299 -14.08 -4.20 -25.14
C PHE A 299 -13.11 -5.33 -24.78
N GLN A 300 -13.46 -6.58 -25.12
CA GLN A 300 -12.62 -7.74 -24.83
C GLN A 300 -11.28 -7.64 -25.55
N LYS A 301 -11.27 -7.27 -26.84
CA LYS A 301 -10.03 -7.05 -27.61
C LYS A 301 -9.14 -5.99 -26.97
N SER A 302 -9.74 -4.87 -26.54
CA SER A 302 -9.00 -3.78 -25.89
C SER A 302 -8.43 -4.23 -24.55
N LYS A 303 -9.22 -4.98 -23.75
CA LYS A 303 -8.78 -5.58 -22.49
C LYS A 303 -7.61 -6.54 -22.72
N ASP A 304 -7.72 -7.46 -23.69
CA ASP A 304 -6.70 -8.46 -24.01
C ASP A 304 -5.37 -7.82 -24.43
N ASN A 305 -5.43 -6.73 -25.22
CA ASN A 305 -4.24 -5.97 -25.60
C ASN A 305 -3.52 -5.39 -24.37
N ILE A 306 -4.27 -4.77 -23.44
CA ILE A 306 -3.69 -4.22 -22.20
C ILE A 306 -3.09 -5.33 -21.34
N LEU A 307 -3.75 -6.49 -21.28
CA LEU A 307 -3.24 -7.64 -20.53
C LEU A 307 -1.97 -8.23 -21.15
N GLU A 308 -1.83 -8.25 -22.47
CA GLU A 308 -0.60 -8.65 -23.14
C GLU A 308 0.56 -7.72 -22.80
N GLU A 309 0.35 -6.40 -22.81
CA GLU A 309 1.38 -5.44 -22.39
C GLU A 309 1.72 -5.57 -20.90
N SER A 310 0.73 -5.89 -20.05
CA SER A 310 0.97 -6.12 -18.63
C SER A 310 1.90 -7.30 -18.33
N ARG A 311 1.88 -8.34 -19.18
CA ARG A 311 2.78 -9.50 -19.04
C ARG A 311 4.25 -9.15 -19.30
N LYS A 312 4.50 -8.12 -20.09
CA LYS A 312 5.85 -7.70 -20.51
C LYS A 312 6.57 -6.83 -19.49
N ILE A 313 5.87 -6.29 -18.47
CA ILE A 313 6.44 -5.35 -17.49
C ILE A 313 7.71 -5.89 -16.83
N PHE A 314 7.70 -7.17 -16.43
CA PHE A 314 8.78 -7.84 -15.71
C PHE A 314 9.45 -8.97 -16.49
N GLU A 315 9.23 -9.06 -17.81
CA GLU A 315 9.81 -10.12 -18.65
C GLU A 315 11.34 -10.09 -18.66
N ASP A 316 11.92 -8.89 -18.59
CA ASP A 316 13.36 -8.60 -18.54
C ASP A 316 13.95 -8.65 -17.11
N VAL A 317 13.12 -8.95 -16.09
CA VAL A 317 13.52 -8.88 -14.68
C VAL A 317 13.71 -10.28 -14.10
N HIS A 318 14.83 -10.50 -13.42
CA HIS A 318 15.11 -11.76 -12.74
C HIS A 318 14.07 -12.01 -11.62
N ALA A 319 13.64 -13.27 -11.47
CA ALA A 319 12.59 -13.65 -10.53
C ALA A 319 12.85 -13.21 -9.07
N ASP A 320 14.11 -13.11 -8.65
CA ASP A 320 14.47 -12.62 -7.31
C ASP A 320 14.05 -11.17 -7.04
N PHE A 321 13.70 -10.40 -8.09
CA PHE A 321 13.28 -9.00 -7.99
C PHE A 321 11.81 -8.77 -8.38
N CYS A 322 11.08 -9.78 -8.86
CA CYS A 322 9.67 -9.65 -9.24
C CYS A 322 8.73 -10.69 -8.62
N ASP A 323 9.26 -11.77 -8.04
CA ASP A 323 8.48 -12.75 -7.28
C ASP A 323 8.38 -12.32 -5.80
N ILE A 324 7.15 -12.00 -5.37
CA ILE A 324 6.85 -11.58 -4.00
C ILE A 324 7.36 -12.59 -2.96
N ARG A 325 7.25 -13.90 -3.22
CA ARG A 325 7.70 -14.92 -2.26
C ARG A 325 9.21 -14.89 -2.10
N LYS A 326 9.95 -14.78 -3.21
CA LYS A 326 11.43 -14.72 -3.18
C LYS A 326 11.92 -13.45 -2.49
N ILE A 327 11.25 -12.33 -2.73
CA ILE A 327 11.56 -11.07 -2.04
C ILE A 327 11.32 -11.23 -0.53
N LEU A 328 10.17 -11.75 -0.13
CA LEU A 328 9.84 -11.98 1.29
C LEU A 328 10.82 -12.95 1.96
N LEU A 329 11.29 -13.99 1.27
CA LEU A 329 12.32 -14.91 1.78
C LEU A 329 13.64 -14.19 2.14
N LYS A 330 14.03 -13.14 1.40
CA LYS A 330 15.22 -12.34 1.74
C LYS A 330 15.03 -11.55 3.03
N PHE A 331 13.83 -10.99 3.25
CA PHE A 331 13.50 -10.29 4.48
C PHE A 331 13.30 -11.26 5.66
N GLN A 332 12.79 -12.45 5.40
CA GLN A 332 12.73 -13.54 6.38
C GLN A 332 14.14 -13.96 6.82
N GLU A 333 15.09 -14.10 5.88
CA GLU A 333 16.49 -14.39 6.19
C GLU A 333 17.10 -13.29 7.10
N TRP A 334 16.78 -12.03 6.85
CA TRP A 334 17.20 -10.92 7.73
C TRP A 334 16.58 -11.09 9.12
N LYS A 335 15.26 -11.29 9.22
CA LYS A 335 14.55 -11.45 10.48
C LYS A 335 15.11 -12.59 11.33
N GLU A 336 15.45 -13.72 10.71
CA GLU A 336 16.00 -14.90 11.39
C GLU A 336 17.44 -14.70 11.87
N LYS A 337 18.28 -14.04 11.06
CA LYS A 337 19.70 -13.84 11.39
C LYS A 337 19.95 -12.64 12.29
N PHE A 338 19.21 -11.55 12.11
CA PHE A 338 19.42 -10.26 12.78
C PHE A 338 18.08 -9.60 13.16
N PRO A 339 17.34 -10.15 14.14
CA PRO A 339 16.01 -9.67 14.51
C PRO A 339 16.00 -8.22 15.01
N ASP A 340 16.98 -7.82 15.82
CA ASP A 340 17.04 -6.45 16.36
C ASP A 340 17.24 -5.42 15.24
N SER A 341 18.18 -5.69 14.32
CA SER A 341 18.41 -4.82 13.16
C SER A 341 17.21 -4.76 12.21
N TYR A 342 16.46 -5.86 12.08
CA TYR A 342 15.24 -5.89 11.28
C TYR A 342 14.16 -4.96 11.87
N CYS A 343 13.99 -5.01 13.19
CA CYS A 343 13.09 -4.12 13.93
C CYS A 343 13.53 -2.66 13.85
N ASP A 344 14.82 -2.37 14.09
CA ASP A 344 15.39 -1.02 14.06
C ASP A 344 15.30 -0.38 12.67
N ALA A 345 15.31 -1.19 11.60
CA ALA A 345 15.13 -0.75 10.23
C ALA A 345 13.65 -0.62 9.81
N TYR A 346 12.71 -0.87 10.73
CA TYR A 346 11.26 -0.79 10.50
C TYR A 346 10.80 -1.57 9.26
N ILE A 347 11.36 -2.76 9.03
CA ILE A 347 11.12 -3.50 7.78
C ILE A 347 9.65 -3.84 7.59
N SER A 348 8.96 -4.30 8.63
CA SER A 348 7.52 -4.58 8.61
C SER A 348 6.68 -3.37 8.16
N PHE A 349 7.11 -2.14 8.49
CA PHE A 349 6.44 -0.92 8.04
C PHE A 349 6.73 -0.59 6.56
N CYS A 350 7.91 -0.97 6.07
CA CYS A 350 8.36 -0.71 4.70
C CYS A 350 7.82 -1.73 3.69
N LEU A 351 7.64 -2.99 4.09
CA LEU A 351 7.20 -4.09 3.21
C LEU A 351 5.93 -3.77 2.41
N PRO A 352 4.84 -3.22 2.99
CA PRO A 352 3.65 -2.88 2.21
C PRO A 352 3.94 -1.93 1.05
N LYS A 353 4.85 -0.96 1.23
CA LYS A 353 5.25 -0.01 0.17
C LYS A 353 6.10 -0.70 -0.88
N LEU A 354 7.00 -1.59 -0.46
CA LEU A 354 7.89 -2.32 -1.35
C LEU A 354 7.13 -3.31 -2.24
N LEU A 355 6.13 -4.01 -1.69
CA LEU A 355 5.35 -5.00 -2.43
C LEU A 355 4.28 -4.38 -3.34
N ASN A 356 3.90 -3.12 -3.09
CA ASN A 356 2.81 -2.45 -3.78
C ASN A 356 2.90 -2.53 -5.32
N PRO A 357 4.04 -2.26 -5.99
CA PRO A 357 4.13 -2.35 -7.46
C PRO A 357 3.79 -3.74 -7.99
N LEU A 358 4.28 -4.80 -7.34
CA LEU A 358 4.05 -6.19 -7.75
C LEU A 358 2.60 -6.60 -7.54
N ILE A 359 2.00 -6.19 -6.43
CA ILE A 359 0.59 -6.44 -6.12
C ILE A 359 -0.30 -5.73 -7.14
N ARG A 360 0.01 -4.46 -7.46
CA ARG A 360 -0.72 -3.69 -8.49
C ARG A 360 -0.71 -4.39 -9.84
N VAL A 361 0.44 -4.92 -10.28
CA VAL A 361 0.52 -5.71 -11.52
C VAL A 361 -0.38 -6.95 -11.49
N GLN A 362 -0.38 -7.71 -10.39
CA GLN A 362 -1.28 -8.87 -10.26
C GLN A 362 -2.77 -8.46 -10.27
N LEU A 363 -3.08 -7.23 -9.88
CA LEU A 363 -4.44 -6.69 -9.82
C LEU A 363 -4.87 -5.94 -11.10
N ILE A 364 -4.03 -5.84 -12.14
CA ILE A 364 -4.39 -5.15 -13.40
C ILE A 364 -5.66 -5.75 -14.01
N ASN A 365 -5.77 -7.09 -14.05
CA ASN A 365 -6.93 -7.78 -14.60
C ASN A 365 -8.10 -7.94 -13.62
N TRP A 366 -7.90 -7.57 -12.35
CA TRP A 366 -8.89 -7.86 -11.31
C TRP A 366 -9.96 -6.77 -11.24
N SER A 367 -11.22 -7.20 -11.23
CA SER A 367 -12.40 -6.36 -11.05
C SER A 367 -13.37 -7.02 -10.07
N PRO A 368 -13.91 -6.28 -9.09
CA PRO A 368 -14.85 -6.82 -8.10
C PRO A 368 -16.25 -7.10 -8.67
N PHE A 369 -16.52 -6.71 -9.91
CA PHE A 369 -17.86 -6.82 -10.53
C PHE A 369 -17.99 -7.99 -11.52
N GLU A 370 -16.92 -8.71 -11.81
CA GLU A 370 -16.95 -9.86 -12.72
C GLU A 370 -17.52 -11.12 -12.03
N GLN A 371 -18.30 -11.93 -12.74
CA GLN A 371 -18.97 -13.12 -12.17
C GLN A 371 -18.02 -14.19 -11.63
N ASN A 372 -16.79 -14.25 -12.18
CA ASN A 372 -15.73 -15.17 -11.75
C ASN A 372 -14.51 -14.39 -11.23
N SER A 373 -14.72 -13.26 -10.55
CA SER A 373 -13.62 -12.51 -9.95
C SER A 373 -12.89 -13.41 -8.94
N ALA A 374 -11.59 -13.60 -9.13
CA ALA A 374 -10.78 -14.37 -8.19
C ALA A 374 -10.87 -13.75 -6.79
N ASP A 375 -11.09 -14.59 -5.78
CA ASP A 375 -11.06 -14.15 -4.39
C ASP A 375 -9.64 -13.67 -4.06
N LEU A 376 -9.54 -12.53 -3.35
CA LEU A 376 -8.24 -11.96 -2.98
C LEU A 376 -7.39 -12.97 -2.20
N GLU A 377 -8.02 -13.81 -1.37
CA GLU A 377 -7.36 -14.85 -0.58
C GLU A 377 -6.69 -15.94 -1.43
N GLU A 378 -7.17 -16.15 -2.66
CA GLU A 378 -6.63 -17.13 -3.59
C GLU A 378 -5.46 -16.58 -4.41
N MET A 379 -5.22 -15.27 -4.37
CA MET A 379 -4.18 -14.67 -5.20
C MET A 379 -2.77 -15.02 -4.69
N PRO A 380 -1.78 -15.17 -5.59
CA PRO A 380 -0.41 -15.51 -5.21
C PRO A 380 0.22 -14.52 -4.22
N TRP A 381 -0.02 -13.21 -4.42
CA TRP A 381 0.47 -12.18 -3.51
C TRP A 381 -0.12 -12.32 -2.11
N PHE A 382 -1.42 -12.60 -1.99
CA PHE A 382 -2.10 -12.67 -0.71
C PHE A 382 -1.59 -13.84 0.10
N ARG A 383 -1.50 -15.03 -0.52
CA ARG A 383 -0.93 -16.21 0.12
C ARG A 383 0.51 -15.98 0.56
N ALA A 384 1.34 -15.36 -0.29
CA ALA A 384 2.73 -15.08 0.03
C ALA A 384 2.89 -14.15 1.25
N VAL A 385 2.11 -13.06 1.30
CA VAL A 385 2.15 -12.11 2.42
C VAL A 385 1.58 -12.74 3.69
N LYS A 386 0.47 -13.48 3.58
CA LYS A 386 -0.14 -14.19 4.72
C LYS A 386 0.81 -15.23 5.30
N GLU A 387 1.41 -16.06 4.45
CA GLU A 387 2.41 -17.05 4.86
C GLU A 387 3.57 -16.39 5.60
N PHE A 388 4.07 -15.25 5.11
CA PHE A 388 5.13 -14.47 5.77
C PHE A 388 4.72 -13.92 7.14
N SER A 389 3.50 -13.38 7.27
CA SER A 389 2.96 -12.87 8.53
C SER A 389 2.66 -13.98 9.55
N ASP A 390 2.33 -15.20 9.10
CA ASP A 390 1.93 -16.33 9.96
C ASP A 390 3.11 -17.17 10.52
N VAL A 391 4.36 -16.95 10.08
CA VAL A 391 5.53 -17.82 10.39
C VAL A 391 5.83 -17.97 11.89
N LYS A 392 5.27 -17.12 12.78
CA LYS A 392 5.62 -17.08 14.22
C LYS A 392 4.61 -17.66 15.22
N LYS A 393 3.68 -18.53 14.85
CA LYS A 393 2.79 -19.19 15.85
C LYS A 393 3.48 -20.22 16.77
N SER A 394 4.80 -20.45 16.67
CA SER A 394 5.49 -21.55 17.36
C SER A 394 6.45 -21.17 18.51
N SER A 395 6.44 -19.94 19.04
CA SER A 395 7.29 -19.60 20.21
C SER A 395 6.53 -18.84 21.30
N GLU A 396 6.50 -19.41 22.51
CA GLU A 396 5.76 -19.02 23.73
C GLU A 396 6.12 -17.66 24.37
N SER A 397 6.60 -16.65 23.63
CA SER A 397 6.80 -15.32 24.22
C SER A 397 5.64 -14.39 23.88
N LYS A 398 4.76 -14.16 24.86
CA LYS A 398 3.84 -13.01 24.93
C LYS A 398 4.64 -11.70 25.08
N ARG A 399 5.47 -11.35 24.11
CA ARG A 399 5.84 -9.95 23.86
C ARG A 399 4.88 -9.37 22.83
N ASP A 400 4.78 -8.06 22.85
CA ASP A 400 4.06 -7.22 21.88
C ASP A 400 4.02 -7.88 20.48
N GLY A 401 2.84 -7.88 19.84
CA GLY A 401 2.56 -8.65 18.61
C GLY A 401 3.64 -8.50 17.55
N ASP A 402 3.91 -9.58 16.79
CA ASP A 402 4.92 -9.53 15.72
C ASP A 402 4.56 -8.38 14.76
N PRO A 403 5.44 -7.38 14.56
CA PRO A 403 5.13 -6.23 13.71
C PRO A 403 4.81 -6.64 12.26
N ASP A 404 5.19 -7.86 11.85
CA ASP A 404 4.83 -8.43 10.55
C ASP A 404 3.35 -8.87 10.43
N GLU A 405 2.62 -9.02 11.54
CA GLU A 405 1.16 -9.26 11.54
C GLU A 405 0.41 -8.09 10.88
N GLU A 406 0.96 -6.87 10.98
CA GLU A 406 0.41 -5.65 10.39
C GLU A 406 0.75 -5.47 8.90
N VAL A 407 1.62 -6.31 8.32
CA VAL A 407 2.01 -6.18 6.90
C VAL A 407 0.82 -6.42 5.99
N LEU A 408 0.07 -7.51 6.21
CA LEU A 408 -1.10 -7.84 5.39
C LEU A 408 -2.19 -6.76 5.51
N PRO A 409 -2.67 -6.38 6.71
CA PRO A 409 -3.62 -5.27 6.89
C PRO A 409 -3.19 -3.99 6.18
N ARG A 410 -1.92 -3.59 6.28
CA ARG A 410 -1.41 -2.38 5.62
C ARG A 410 -1.34 -2.49 4.11
N VAL A 411 -1.06 -3.67 3.56
CA VAL A 411 -1.15 -3.91 2.11
C VAL A 411 -2.58 -3.71 1.62
N ILE A 412 -3.56 -4.27 2.34
CA ILE A 412 -4.98 -4.13 2.04
C ILE A 412 -5.40 -2.65 2.10
N GLU A 413 -5.04 -1.97 3.19
CA GLU A 413 -5.36 -0.57 3.42
C GLU A 413 -4.76 0.36 2.35
N ARG A 414 -3.49 0.15 1.97
CA ARG A 414 -2.77 1.05 1.06
C ARG A 414 -2.92 0.72 -0.42
N THR A 415 -3.34 -0.50 -0.76
CA THR A 415 -3.36 -0.98 -2.15
C THR A 415 -4.76 -1.41 -2.60
N ILE A 416 -5.45 -2.21 -1.79
CA ILE A 416 -6.73 -2.81 -2.18
C ILE A 416 -7.87 -1.82 -1.99
N LEU A 417 -7.98 -1.21 -0.81
CA LEU A 417 -9.03 -0.25 -0.48
C LEU A 417 -9.07 0.94 -1.47
N PRO A 418 -7.95 1.62 -1.79
CA PRO A 418 -7.96 2.69 -2.78
C PRO A 418 -8.42 2.23 -4.18
N LYS A 419 -8.05 1.01 -4.59
CA LYS A 419 -8.49 0.43 -5.87
C LYS A 419 -10.00 0.17 -5.87
N ILE A 420 -10.55 -0.37 -4.78
CA ILE A 420 -12.01 -0.54 -4.62
C ILE A 420 -12.71 0.82 -4.63
N THR A 421 -12.18 1.82 -3.92
CA THR A 421 -12.75 3.18 -3.91
C THR A 421 -12.80 3.78 -5.32
N ALA A 422 -11.77 3.56 -6.14
CA ALA A 422 -11.78 3.97 -7.55
C ALA A 422 -12.89 3.27 -8.35
N PHE A 423 -13.06 1.95 -8.16
CA PHE A 423 -14.16 1.19 -8.79
C PHE A 423 -15.54 1.70 -8.37
N VAL A 424 -15.75 1.98 -7.09
CA VAL A 424 -17.01 2.56 -6.57
C VAL A 424 -17.30 3.92 -7.20
N LYS A 425 -16.27 4.75 -7.37
CA LYS A 425 -16.40 6.10 -7.91
C LYS A 425 -16.85 6.12 -9.37
N SER A 426 -16.29 5.27 -10.22
CA SER A 426 -16.39 5.41 -11.69
C SER A 426 -17.02 4.22 -12.42
N VAL A 427 -17.06 3.03 -11.81
CA VAL A 427 -17.51 1.79 -12.46
C VAL A 427 -18.79 1.24 -11.83
N TRP A 428 -18.91 1.29 -10.50
CA TRP A 428 -20.07 0.75 -9.79
C TRP A 428 -21.36 1.46 -10.18
N ASP A 429 -22.39 0.65 -10.45
CA ASP A 429 -23.75 1.07 -10.66
C ASP A 429 -24.67 0.60 -9.49
N PRO A 430 -25.15 1.52 -8.64
CA PRO A 430 -26.08 1.19 -7.55
C PRO A 430 -27.41 0.58 -8.01
N LEU A 431 -27.80 0.73 -9.29
CA LEU A 431 -28.96 0.06 -9.85
C LEU A 431 -28.67 -1.39 -10.26
N SER A 432 -27.41 -1.84 -10.30
CA SER A 432 -27.07 -3.24 -10.57
C SER A 432 -27.00 -4.05 -9.27
N THR A 433 -27.96 -4.98 -9.09
CA THR A 433 -28.02 -5.84 -7.89
C THR A 433 -26.82 -6.77 -7.81
N SER A 434 -26.39 -7.38 -8.92
CA SER A 434 -25.22 -8.26 -8.95
C SER A 434 -23.94 -7.54 -8.58
N GLN A 435 -23.72 -6.31 -9.09
CA GLN A 435 -22.55 -5.53 -8.72
C GLN A 435 -22.58 -5.14 -7.24
N THR A 436 -23.75 -4.74 -6.74
CA THR A 436 -23.94 -4.35 -5.34
C THR A 436 -23.70 -5.54 -4.40
N GLU A 437 -24.30 -6.71 -4.67
CA GLU A 437 -24.09 -7.92 -3.87
C GLU A 437 -22.63 -8.37 -3.84
N ASN A 438 -21.94 -8.32 -5.00
CA ASN A 438 -20.52 -8.65 -5.07
C ASN A 438 -19.66 -7.68 -4.25
N LEU A 439 -19.96 -6.38 -4.31
CA LEU A 439 -19.24 -5.37 -3.55
C LEU A 439 -19.48 -5.49 -2.04
N ILE A 440 -20.71 -5.78 -1.62
CA ILE A 440 -21.04 -6.07 -0.21
C ILE A 440 -20.26 -7.28 0.28
N ARG A 441 -20.25 -8.38 -0.49
CA ARG A 441 -19.50 -9.60 -0.14
C ARG A 441 -18.00 -9.31 -0.02
N LEU A 442 -17.44 -8.54 -0.95
CA LEU A 442 -16.04 -8.14 -0.91
C LEU A 442 -15.73 -7.28 0.33
N CYS A 443 -16.56 -6.29 0.61
CA CYS A 443 -16.41 -5.44 1.80
C CYS A 443 -16.48 -6.26 3.09
N ASN A 444 -17.44 -7.17 3.23
CA ASN A 444 -17.52 -8.06 4.41
C ASN A 444 -16.28 -8.93 4.52
N ASN A 445 -15.80 -9.54 3.43
CA ASN A 445 -14.58 -10.33 3.44
C ASN A 445 -13.35 -9.50 3.87
N VAL A 446 -13.23 -8.26 3.38
CA VAL A 446 -12.11 -7.36 3.70
C VAL A 446 -12.22 -6.77 5.10
N PHE A 447 -13.42 -6.54 5.63
CA PHE A 447 -13.63 -5.90 6.93
C PHE A 447 -13.77 -6.89 8.10
N GLU A 448 -14.39 -8.05 7.89
CA GLU A 448 -14.64 -9.05 8.95
C GLU A 448 -13.48 -10.02 9.12
N LYS A 449 -12.90 -10.52 8.01
CA LYS A 449 -11.84 -11.55 8.05
C LYS A 449 -10.45 -10.98 8.25
N GLN A 450 -10.23 -9.73 7.83
CA GLN A 450 -8.94 -9.06 7.90
C GLN A 450 -9.11 -7.94 8.91
N VAL A 451 -8.88 -8.28 10.18
CA VAL A 451 -8.86 -7.34 11.30
C VAL A 451 -7.81 -6.29 10.98
N LEU A 452 -8.22 -5.23 10.28
CA LEU A 452 -7.63 -3.90 10.42
C LEU A 452 -7.49 -3.71 11.92
N SER A 453 -6.25 -3.50 12.35
CA SER A 453 -5.82 -3.59 13.74
C SER A 453 -6.83 -2.96 14.70
N ARG A 454 -6.87 -3.49 15.93
CA ARG A 454 -7.78 -3.13 17.03
C ARG A 454 -7.85 -1.62 17.37
N SER A 455 -7.09 -0.75 16.72
CA SER A 455 -7.11 0.69 16.91
C SER A 455 -7.47 1.40 15.60
N GLU A 456 -8.63 2.05 15.62
CA GLU A 456 -9.08 3.10 14.68
C GLU A 456 -9.47 2.63 13.27
N CYS A 457 -10.66 3.06 12.85
CA CYS A 457 -11.11 2.83 11.49
C CYS A 457 -10.16 3.56 10.52
N SER A 458 -9.33 2.81 9.79
CA SER A 458 -8.42 3.38 8.78
C SER A 458 -9.08 4.44 7.89
N GLN A 459 -8.35 5.51 7.58
CA GLN A 459 -8.82 6.57 6.69
C GLN A 459 -9.27 6.00 5.34
N ALA A 460 -8.55 5.01 4.81
CA ALA A 460 -8.88 4.36 3.54
C ALA A 460 -10.25 3.63 3.58
N LYS A 461 -10.62 3.03 4.72
CA LYS A 461 -11.96 2.45 4.91
C LYS A 461 -13.03 3.54 4.95
N GLN A 462 -12.78 4.65 5.65
CA GLN A 462 -13.70 5.79 5.69
C GLN A 462 -13.89 6.41 4.30
N ASP A 463 -12.82 6.57 3.52
CA ASP A 463 -12.87 7.09 2.16
C ASP A 463 -13.72 6.19 1.24
N LEU A 464 -13.58 4.86 1.37
CA LEU A 464 -14.40 3.90 0.64
C LEU A 464 -15.89 4.03 1.02
N ILE A 465 -16.21 4.04 2.31
CA ILE A 465 -17.59 4.17 2.81
C ILE A 465 -18.21 5.50 2.34
N ASN A 466 -17.46 6.60 2.45
CA ASN A 466 -17.90 7.92 2.00
C ASN A 466 -18.16 7.94 0.48
N MET A 467 -17.32 7.29 -0.32
CA MET A 467 -17.50 7.19 -1.76
C MET A 467 -18.75 6.36 -2.13
N VAL A 468 -19.00 5.27 -1.41
CA VAL A 468 -20.22 4.45 -1.56
C VAL A 468 -21.46 5.30 -1.30
N VAL A 469 -21.49 6.02 -0.18
CA VAL A 469 -22.60 6.92 0.19
C VAL A 469 -22.79 8.01 -0.86
N LEU A 470 -21.71 8.63 -1.34
CA LEU A 470 -21.77 9.65 -2.39
C LEU A 470 -22.35 9.11 -3.69
N ARG A 471 -21.93 7.90 -4.11
CA ARG A 471 -22.43 7.25 -5.33
C ARG A 471 -23.90 6.86 -5.23
N MET A 472 -24.34 6.36 -4.06
CA MET A 472 -25.76 6.09 -3.80
C MET A 472 -26.60 7.37 -3.84
N LYS A 473 -26.17 8.44 -3.15
CA LYS A 473 -26.82 9.77 -3.17
C LYS A 473 -27.05 10.25 -4.61
N LYS A 474 -25.98 10.24 -5.41
CA LYS A 474 -26.04 10.64 -6.83
C LYS A 474 -27.08 9.83 -7.61
N SER A 475 -27.15 8.51 -7.39
CA SER A 475 -28.09 7.65 -8.12
C SER A 475 -29.54 7.87 -7.70
N VAL A 476 -29.78 8.15 -6.41
CA VAL A 476 -31.11 8.53 -5.90
C VAL A 476 -31.60 9.87 -6.46
N GLU A 477 -30.68 10.80 -6.68
CA GLU A 477 -30.99 12.15 -7.18
C GLU A 477 -31.13 12.21 -8.71
N GLU A 478 -30.26 11.51 -9.44
CA GLU A 478 -30.17 11.62 -10.91
C GLU A 478 -30.90 10.51 -11.68
N ASP A 479 -31.01 9.29 -11.12
CA ASP A 479 -31.49 8.12 -11.88
C ASP A 479 -32.92 7.67 -11.52
N VAL A 480 -33.49 8.21 -10.44
CA VAL A 480 -34.87 7.91 -10.00
C VAL A 480 -35.86 8.88 -10.63
N PHE A 481 -36.83 8.32 -11.35
CA PHE A 481 -37.91 9.08 -11.96
C PHE A 481 -39.14 8.19 -12.05
N ILE A 482 -40.23 8.60 -11.40
CA ILE A 482 -41.55 7.94 -11.47
C ILE A 482 -42.55 9.00 -11.95
N PRO A 483 -43.10 8.87 -13.17
CA PRO A 483 -44.06 9.85 -13.69
C PRO A 483 -45.38 9.78 -12.92
N VAL A 484 -46.07 10.90 -12.80
CA VAL A 484 -47.43 10.99 -12.25
C VAL A 484 -48.39 11.27 -13.41
N TYR A 485 -49.40 10.41 -13.54
CA TYR A 485 -50.41 10.52 -14.59
C TYR A 485 -51.80 10.73 -13.98
N PRO A 486 -52.74 11.37 -14.70
CA PRO A 486 -54.15 11.39 -14.32
C PRO A 486 -54.71 9.98 -14.20
N LYS A 487 -55.67 9.76 -13.29
CA LYS A 487 -56.27 8.43 -13.05
C LYS A 487 -56.79 7.78 -14.33
N SER A 488 -57.46 8.54 -15.20
CA SER A 488 -57.97 8.07 -16.49
C SER A 488 -56.89 7.51 -17.44
N ALA A 489 -55.63 7.96 -17.34
CA ALA A 489 -54.54 7.48 -18.18
C ALA A 489 -53.92 6.16 -17.68
N VAL A 490 -54.15 5.81 -16.41
CA VAL A 490 -53.59 4.62 -15.75
C VAL A 490 -54.65 3.62 -15.28
N GLU A 491 -55.93 3.94 -15.44
CA GLU A 491 -57.07 3.06 -15.15
C GLU A 491 -56.96 1.73 -15.91
N ASP A 492 -56.59 1.78 -17.20
CA ASP A 492 -56.26 0.59 -17.97
C ASP A 492 -54.81 0.16 -17.69
N LYS A 493 -54.64 -1.00 -17.04
CA LYS A 493 -53.33 -1.59 -16.74
C LYS A 493 -52.53 -1.95 -18.00
N SER A 494 -53.22 -2.16 -19.12
CA SER A 494 -52.57 -2.42 -20.41
C SER A 494 -52.09 -1.14 -21.09
N SER A 495 -52.44 0.05 -20.56
CA SER A 495 -52.04 1.32 -21.13
C SER A 495 -50.52 1.50 -21.09
N PRO A 496 -49.92 2.15 -22.11
CA PRO A 496 -48.48 2.44 -22.12
C PRO A 496 -48.02 3.26 -20.91
N CYS A 497 -48.85 4.19 -20.43
CA CYS A 497 -48.56 5.04 -19.28
C CYS A 497 -48.52 4.23 -17.97
N SER A 498 -49.49 3.33 -17.77
CA SER A 498 -49.54 2.44 -16.61
C SER A 498 -48.31 1.53 -16.56
N GLN A 499 -48.01 0.83 -17.67
CA GLN A 499 -46.84 -0.03 -17.75
C GLN A 499 -45.51 0.70 -17.53
N PHE A 500 -45.39 1.93 -18.05
CA PHE A 500 -44.18 2.74 -17.83
C PHE A 500 -44.05 3.15 -16.36
N GLN A 501 -45.13 3.65 -15.74
CA GLN A 501 -45.13 4.01 -14.33
C GLN A 501 -44.78 2.81 -13.44
N GLU A 502 -45.37 1.63 -13.69
CA GLU A 502 -45.04 0.39 -13.00
C GLU A 502 -43.55 0.05 -13.11
N ARG A 503 -42.99 0.07 -14.32
CA ARG A 503 -41.55 -0.19 -14.52
C ARG A 503 -40.68 0.75 -13.69
N ARG A 504 -41.05 2.03 -13.63
CA ARG A 504 -40.31 3.03 -12.87
C ARG A 504 -40.43 2.82 -11.37
N PHE A 505 -41.62 2.45 -10.88
CA PHE A 505 -41.83 2.06 -9.49
C PHE A 505 -40.93 0.89 -9.10
N TRP A 506 -40.96 -0.21 -9.86
CA TRP A 506 -40.15 -1.39 -9.55
C TRP A 506 -38.64 -1.16 -9.68
N SER A 507 -38.21 -0.29 -10.60
CA SER A 507 -36.81 0.15 -10.66
C SER A 507 -36.39 0.93 -9.41
N ALA A 508 -37.27 1.74 -8.83
CA ALA A 508 -37.00 2.48 -7.59
C ALA A 508 -37.02 1.55 -6.36
N VAL A 509 -37.93 0.56 -6.30
CA VAL A 509 -37.92 -0.49 -5.27
C VAL A 509 -36.63 -1.31 -5.33
N LYS A 510 -36.13 -1.61 -6.53
CA LYS A 510 -34.84 -2.28 -6.71
C LYS A 510 -33.68 -1.45 -6.16
N LEU A 511 -33.64 -0.15 -6.47
CA LEU A 511 -32.62 0.74 -5.91
C LEU A 511 -32.70 0.82 -4.39
N LEU A 512 -33.91 0.91 -3.83
CA LEU A 512 -34.15 0.83 -2.40
C LEU A 512 -33.53 -0.44 -1.82
N SER A 513 -33.85 -1.60 -2.41
CA SER A 513 -33.26 -2.88 -1.99
C SER A 513 -31.73 -2.85 -2.00
N ASN A 514 -31.12 -2.34 -3.07
CA ASN A 514 -29.66 -2.27 -3.20
C ASN A 514 -29.03 -1.31 -2.19
N VAL A 515 -29.67 -0.17 -1.89
CA VAL A 515 -29.22 0.78 -0.85
C VAL A 515 -29.29 0.13 0.53
N LEU A 516 -30.36 -0.61 0.83
CA LEU A 516 -30.56 -1.26 2.12
C LEU A 516 -29.59 -2.42 2.37
N LEU A 517 -28.99 -3.02 1.33
CA LEU A 517 -27.94 -4.03 1.50
C LEU A 517 -26.67 -3.50 2.19
N TRP A 518 -26.47 -2.18 2.20
CA TRP A 518 -25.33 -1.54 2.88
C TRP A 518 -25.49 -1.39 4.39
N ASP A 519 -26.67 -1.76 4.91
CA ASP A 519 -26.96 -1.81 6.32
C ASP A 519 -25.98 -2.77 7.04
N GLY A 520 -25.11 -2.23 7.88
CA GLY A 520 -24.12 -2.99 8.67
C GLY A 520 -22.68 -2.69 8.28
N ILE A 521 -22.48 -2.15 7.07
CA ILE A 521 -21.21 -1.59 6.62
C ILE A 521 -21.22 -0.06 6.74
N VAL A 522 -22.30 0.56 6.27
CA VAL A 522 -22.55 2.01 6.37
C VAL A 522 -23.33 2.29 7.66
N GLN A 523 -23.15 3.49 8.23
CA GLN A 523 -23.90 3.94 9.40
C GLN A 523 -25.41 3.89 9.15
N GLU A 524 -26.14 3.33 10.12
CA GLU A 524 -27.58 3.05 10.04
C GLU A 524 -28.41 4.29 9.67
N ASP A 525 -28.14 5.43 10.32
CA ASP A 525 -28.85 6.69 10.05
C ASP A 525 -28.67 7.18 8.60
N THR A 526 -27.51 6.94 8.00
CA THR A 526 -27.25 7.31 6.60
C THR A 526 -28.01 6.40 5.63
N VAL A 527 -28.08 5.10 5.93
CA VAL A 527 -28.85 4.14 5.11
C VAL A 527 -30.35 4.43 5.24
N ARG A 528 -30.83 4.77 6.44
CA ARG A 528 -32.22 5.19 6.68
C ARG A 528 -32.56 6.48 5.95
N ASP A 529 -31.73 7.51 6.02
CA ASP A 529 -31.94 8.75 5.27
C ASP A 529 -32.04 8.49 3.76
N LEU A 530 -31.14 7.69 3.19
CA LEU A 530 -31.15 7.40 1.76
C LEU A 530 -32.34 6.52 1.34
N GLY A 531 -32.58 5.43 2.07
CA GLY A 531 -33.62 4.45 1.75
C GLY A 531 -35.03 4.94 2.10
N LEU A 532 -35.24 5.39 3.32
CA LEU A 532 -36.57 5.75 3.82
C LEU A 532 -36.94 7.19 3.47
N SER A 533 -36.09 8.16 3.78
CA SER A 533 -36.41 9.57 3.55
C SER A 533 -36.32 9.95 2.06
N LYS A 534 -35.20 9.63 1.41
CA LYS A 534 -34.92 10.10 0.03
C LYS A 534 -35.46 9.22 -1.08
N LEU A 535 -35.69 7.92 -0.83
CA LEU A 535 -36.27 7.00 -1.82
C LEU A 535 -37.75 6.71 -1.53
N LEU A 536 -38.06 6.11 -0.39
CA LEU A 536 -39.43 5.72 -0.06
C LEU A 536 -40.36 6.94 0.04
N ASN A 537 -40.05 7.89 0.91
CA ASN A 537 -40.93 9.02 1.18
C ASN A 537 -41.02 10.01 0.01
N ARG A 538 -39.90 10.26 -0.67
CA ARG A 538 -39.84 11.22 -1.79
C ARG A 538 -40.44 10.69 -3.09
N TYR A 539 -40.23 9.42 -3.43
CA TYR A 539 -40.59 8.88 -4.75
C TYR A 539 -41.64 7.76 -4.69
N LEU A 540 -41.44 6.74 -3.86
CA LEU A 540 -42.30 5.55 -3.86
C LEU A 540 -43.69 5.81 -3.25
N LEU A 541 -43.76 6.56 -2.14
CA LEU A 541 -45.02 6.84 -1.44
C LEU A 541 -46.04 7.54 -2.34
N LEU A 542 -45.61 8.48 -3.18
CA LEU A 542 -46.51 9.18 -4.09
C LEU A 542 -47.20 8.22 -5.07
N ASN A 543 -46.50 7.18 -5.55
CA ASN A 543 -47.11 6.17 -6.41
C ASN A 543 -48.06 5.25 -5.62
N LEU A 544 -47.67 4.87 -4.40
CA LEU A 544 -48.50 4.05 -3.51
C LEU A 544 -49.83 4.76 -3.15
N PHE A 545 -49.79 6.05 -2.84
CA PHE A 545 -51.00 6.86 -2.55
C PHE A 545 -51.95 6.96 -3.75
N ASN A 546 -51.41 7.00 -4.96
CA ASN A 546 -52.21 7.11 -6.19
C ASN A 546 -52.73 5.75 -6.69
N THR A 547 -52.18 4.64 -6.20
CA THR A 547 -52.65 3.29 -6.54
C THR A 547 -53.85 2.94 -5.65
N PRO A 548 -55.02 2.57 -6.20
CA PRO A 548 -56.20 2.28 -5.40
C PRO A 548 -55.97 1.10 -4.44
N PRO A 549 -56.53 1.11 -3.22
CA PRO A 549 -56.45 -0.02 -2.30
C PRO A 549 -57.02 -1.30 -2.94
N GLY A 550 -56.22 -2.36 -2.96
CA GLY A 550 -56.53 -3.64 -3.59
C GLY A 550 -55.29 -4.53 -3.67
N PRO A 551 -55.39 -5.73 -4.28
CA PRO A 551 -54.31 -6.72 -4.31
C PRO A 551 -52.98 -6.18 -4.86
N GLU A 552 -53.03 -5.31 -5.87
CA GLU A 552 -51.84 -4.70 -6.47
C GLU A 552 -51.15 -3.70 -5.54
N ASN A 553 -51.90 -2.83 -4.86
CA ASN A 553 -51.33 -1.91 -3.88
C ASN A 553 -50.70 -2.68 -2.73
N ILE A 554 -51.36 -3.74 -2.26
CA ILE A 554 -50.86 -4.60 -1.19
C ILE A 554 -49.58 -5.30 -1.62
N GLU A 555 -49.51 -5.82 -2.85
CA GLU A 555 -48.29 -6.45 -3.36
C GLU A 555 -47.11 -5.48 -3.40
N LYS A 556 -47.33 -4.24 -3.85
CA LYS A 556 -46.30 -3.19 -3.80
C LYS A 556 -45.85 -2.89 -2.37
N CYS A 557 -46.79 -2.78 -1.43
CA CYS A 557 -46.50 -2.56 -0.01
C CYS A 557 -45.74 -3.75 0.61
N LYS A 558 -46.14 -5.00 0.30
CA LYS A 558 -45.46 -6.23 0.70
C LYS A 558 -44.01 -6.24 0.24
N GLU A 559 -43.78 -5.96 -1.04
CA GLU A 559 -42.45 -5.94 -1.61
C GLU A 559 -41.55 -4.87 -0.99
N VAL A 560 -42.07 -3.67 -0.70
CA VAL A 560 -41.33 -2.61 0.00
C VAL A 560 -40.95 -3.07 1.41
N VAL A 561 -41.92 -3.58 2.19
CA VAL A 561 -41.68 -4.05 3.57
C VAL A 561 -40.73 -5.24 3.61
N ALA A 562 -40.75 -6.10 2.58
CA ALA A 562 -39.84 -7.24 2.48
C ALA A 562 -38.38 -6.84 2.33
N ARG A 563 -38.06 -5.61 1.90
CA ARG A 563 -36.67 -5.13 1.76
C ARG A 563 -36.09 -4.54 3.04
N PHE A 564 -36.89 -4.26 4.05
CA PHE A 564 -36.40 -3.63 5.27
C PHE A 564 -35.58 -4.61 6.13
N PRO A 565 -34.40 -4.19 6.64
CA PRO A 565 -33.63 -5.00 7.57
C PRO A 565 -34.40 -5.26 8.87
N GLU A 566 -34.50 -6.53 9.27
CA GLU A 566 -35.26 -6.91 10.48
C GLU A 566 -34.69 -6.29 11.76
N ARG A 567 -33.37 -6.06 11.81
CA ARG A 567 -32.68 -5.51 12.97
C ARG A 567 -33.09 -4.07 13.31
N TRP A 568 -33.61 -3.31 12.33
CA TRP A 568 -34.12 -1.95 12.57
C TRP A 568 -35.34 -1.93 13.51
N PHE A 569 -36.00 -3.06 13.69
CA PHE A 569 -37.25 -3.19 14.42
C PHE A 569 -37.10 -3.93 15.76
N GLN A 570 -35.89 -4.32 16.16
CA GLN A 570 -35.65 -5.14 17.36
C GLN A 570 -35.63 -4.32 18.66
N ASN A 571 -35.19 -3.06 18.62
CA ASN A 571 -34.96 -2.22 19.82
C ASN A 571 -35.88 -0.98 19.90
N LEU A 572 -37.04 -1.00 19.24
CA LEU A 572 -37.96 0.13 19.25
C LEU A 572 -38.75 0.22 20.56
N GLY A 573 -38.75 1.39 21.18
CA GLY A 573 -39.53 1.68 22.39
C GLY A 573 -41.03 1.80 22.10
N SER A 574 -41.85 1.28 23.03
CA SER A 574 -43.30 1.49 23.15
C SER A 574 -44.08 1.48 21.82
N GLY A 575 -44.30 0.30 21.23
CA GLY A 575 -45.34 0.06 20.20
C GLY A 575 -45.30 0.89 18.91
N SER A 576 -44.24 1.70 18.73
CA SER A 576 -44.13 2.69 17.67
C SER A 576 -43.05 2.30 16.66
N THR A 577 -43.34 2.55 15.37
CA THR A 577 -42.42 2.30 14.24
C THR A 577 -41.33 3.38 14.16
N LEU A 578 -40.37 3.21 13.24
CA LEU A 578 -39.42 4.25 12.84
C LEU A 578 -40.14 5.55 12.41
N PRO A 579 -39.65 6.74 12.80
CA PRO A 579 -40.24 8.03 12.43
C PRO A 579 -40.40 8.23 10.92
N GLU A 580 -39.44 7.76 10.13
CA GLU A 580 -39.43 7.88 8.67
C GLU A 580 -40.55 7.05 8.01
N LEU A 581 -41.10 6.04 8.70
CA LEU A 581 -42.15 5.17 8.20
C LEU A 581 -43.57 5.67 8.54
N LEU A 582 -43.73 6.77 9.28
CA LEU A 582 -45.05 7.23 9.74
C LEU A 582 -46.03 7.47 8.57
N ASN A 583 -45.59 8.12 7.49
CA ASN A 583 -46.43 8.36 6.31
C ASN A 583 -46.81 7.05 5.59
N PHE A 584 -45.90 6.07 5.58
CA PHE A 584 -46.17 4.74 5.03
C PHE A 584 -47.19 3.97 5.89
N CYS A 585 -47.06 4.03 7.21
CA CYS A 585 -48.03 3.41 8.12
C CYS A 585 -49.41 4.07 8.03
N GLN A 586 -49.48 5.38 7.83
CA GLN A 586 -50.74 6.09 7.56
C GLN A 586 -51.37 5.65 6.23
N HIS A 587 -50.57 5.42 5.19
CA HIS A 587 -51.05 4.82 3.93
C HIS A 587 -51.69 3.45 4.18
N LEU A 588 -50.98 2.57 4.87
CA LEU A 588 -51.47 1.23 5.20
C LEU A 588 -52.77 1.28 6.00
N LEU A 589 -52.86 2.16 7.00
CA LEU A 589 -54.09 2.38 7.77
C LEU A 589 -55.26 2.79 6.86
N GLN A 590 -55.05 3.71 5.93
CA GLN A 590 -56.08 4.14 4.98
C GLN A 590 -56.49 3.02 4.02
N CYS A 591 -55.53 2.19 3.57
CA CYS A 591 -55.80 1.00 2.78
C CYS A 591 -56.67 0.00 3.55
N ALA A 592 -56.30 -0.33 4.79
CA ALA A 592 -57.04 -1.26 5.64
C ALA A 592 -58.50 -0.81 5.85
N ARG A 593 -58.71 0.48 6.19
CA ARG A 593 -60.05 1.08 6.33
C ARG A 593 -60.88 1.00 5.05
N THR A 594 -60.25 1.27 3.90
CA THR A 594 -60.94 1.24 2.60
C THR A 594 -61.31 -0.18 2.18
N LEU A 595 -60.40 -1.14 2.37
CA LEU A 595 -60.62 -2.56 2.05
C LEU A 595 -61.69 -3.19 2.95
N HIS A 596 -61.65 -2.88 4.25
CA HIS A 596 -62.65 -3.36 5.19
C HIS A 596 -64.05 -2.86 4.84
N ARG A 597 -64.19 -1.56 4.50
CA ARG A 597 -65.46 -0.97 4.05
C ARG A 597 -66.00 -1.64 2.78
N ASN A 598 -65.12 -2.19 1.95
CA ASN A 598 -65.46 -2.87 0.70
C ASN A 598 -65.61 -4.40 0.86
N ASN A 599 -65.61 -4.93 2.10
CA ASN A 599 -65.70 -6.36 2.44
C ASN A 599 -64.54 -7.24 1.93
N HIS A 600 -63.33 -6.67 1.81
CA HIS A 600 -62.11 -7.40 1.44
C HIS A 600 -61.32 -7.83 2.70
N SER A 601 -61.85 -8.82 3.43
CA SER A 601 -61.31 -9.22 4.75
C SER A 601 -59.88 -9.76 4.68
N ASP A 602 -59.60 -10.64 3.72
CA ASP A 602 -58.28 -11.27 3.56
C ASP A 602 -57.21 -10.21 3.28
N GLU A 603 -57.51 -9.27 2.38
CA GLU A 603 -56.65 -8.14 2.07
C GLU A 603 -56.45 -7.18 3.24
N THR A 604 -57.47 -6.95 4.08
CA THR A 604 -57.35 -6.16 5.31
C THR A 604 -56.41 -6.85 6.31
N GLU A 605 -56.50 -8.17 6.48
CA GLU A 605 -55.60 -8.92 7.35
C GLU A 605 -54.14 -8.82 6.86
N GLU A 606 -53.89 -8.92 5.55
CA GLU A 606 -52.55 -8.75 4.98
C GLU A 606 -51.95 -7.38 5.30
N VAL A 607 -52.74 -6.31 5.22
CA VAL A 607 -52.29 -4.95 5.56
C VAL A 607 -51.95 -4.83 7.06
N ILE A 608 -52.74 -5.47 7.94
CA ILE A 608 -52.45 -5.51 9.38
C ILE A 608 -51.13 -6.27 9.63
N LEU A 609 -50.90 -7.38 8.95
CA LEU A 609 -49.63 -8.12 9.05
C LEU A 609 -48.42 -7.28 8.62
N LEU A 610 -48.57 -6.43 7.59
CA LEU A 610 -47.52 -5.48 7.20
C LEU A 610 -47.24 -4.45 8.28
N LEU A 611 -48.26 -3.88 8.92
CA LEU A 611 -48.12 -2.94 10.04
C LEU A 611 -47.40 -3.59 11.23
N VAL A 612 -47.71 -4.85 11.54
CA VAL A 612 -47.01 -5.61 12.58
C VAL A 612 -45.54 -5.82 12.21
N LYS A 613 -45.24 -6.16 10.95
CA LYS A 613 -43.88 -6.40 10.47
C LYS A 613 -42.98 -5.16 10.58
N VAL A 614 -43.53 -3.96 10.39
CA VAL A 614 -42.81 -2.68 10.60
C VAL A 614 -42.91 -2.15 12.04
N LYS A 615 -43.40 -2.96 12.99
CA LYS A 615 -43.61 -2.60 14.41
C LYS A 615 -44.48 -1.35 14.63
N ALA A 616 -45.42 -1.07 13.73
CA ALA A 616 -46.47 -0.08 13.95
C ALA A 616 -47.61 -0.68 14.81
N LEU A 617 -47.26 -1.16 16.01
CA LEU A 617 -48.13 -2.00 16.84
C LEU A 617 -49.36 -1.25 17.33
N CYS A 618 -49.24 0.01 17.75
CA CYS A 618 -50.42 0.78 18.20
C CYS A 618 -51.49 0.91 17.10
N ILE A 619 -51.07 1.12 15.85
CA ILE A 619 -51.98 1.23 14.71
C ILE A 619 -52.61 -0.14 14.39
N ALA A 620 -51.82 -1.21 14.48
CA ALA A 620 -52.32 -2.57 14.28
C ALA A 620 -53.31 -2.99 15.38
N GLU A 621 -53.05 -2.65 16.64
CA GLU A 621 -53.95 -2.91 17.78
C GLU A 621 -55.30 -2.17 17.60
N GLU A 622 -55.26 -0.88 17.23
CA GLU A 622 -56.46 -0.09 16.93
C GLU A 622 -57.33 -0.78 15.86
N LEU A 623 -56.72 -1.22 14.74
CA LEU A 623 -57.45 -1.88 13.66
C LEU A 623 -57.99 -3.27 14.04
N ILE A 624 -57.24 -4.05 14.83
CA ILE A 624 -57.70 -5.36 15.29
C ILE A 624 -58.91 -5.22 16.22
N GLU A 625 -58.90 -4.22 17.10
CA GLU A 625 -60.04 -3.92 17.97
C GLU A 625 -61.24 -3.37 17.19
N GLU A 626 -61.00 -2.45 16.25
CA GLU A 626 -62.04 -1.86 15.39
C GLU A 626 -62.76 -2.94 14.56
N TYR A 627 -62.02 -3.92 14.02
CA TYR A 627 -62.55 -4.96 13.12
C TYR A 627 -62.82 -6.31 13.78
N LYS A 628 -62.60 -6.42 15.10
CA LYS A 628 -62.81 -7.65 15.89
C LYS A 628 -61.99 -8.86 15.39
N LEU A 629 -60.77 -8.62 14.90
CA LEU A 629 -59.87 -9.65 14.35
C LEU A 629 -58.99 -10.27 15.45
N GLU A 630 -59.62 -10.80 16.50
CA GLU A 630 -58.95 -11.26 17.73
C GLU A 630 -57.91 -12.36 17.51
N HIS A 631 -58.02 -13.13 16.43
CA HIS A 631 -57.05 -14.17 16.09
C HIS A 631 -55.65 -13.58 15.76
N LEU A 632 -55.58 -12.31 15.31
CA LEU A 632 -54.34 -11.60 15.02
C LEU A 632 -53.68 -10.96 16.26
N ARG A 633 -54.39 -10.80 17.39
CA ARG A 633 -53.81 -10.23 18.63
C ARG A 633 -52.58 -11.02 19.13
N SER A 634 -52.52 -12.32 18.83
CA SER A 634 -51.39 -13.18 19.19
C SER A 634 -50.06 -12.78 18.52
N LEU A 635 -50.11 -12.07 17.39
CA LEU A 635 -48.95 -11.64 16.61
C LEU A 635 -48.34 -10.33 17.12
N ILE A 636 -49.10 -9.53 17.88
CA ILE A 636 -48.64 -8.25 18.45
C ILE A 636 -47.92 -8.44 19.78
N ARG A 637 -48.27 -9.49 20.53
CA ARG A 637 -47.70 -9.80 21.86
C ARG A 637 -46.35 -10.53 21.80
N LYS A 638 -45.78 -10.75 20.61
CA LYS A 638 -44.44 -11.32 20.38
C LYS A 638 -43.48 -10.25 19.87
#